data_AF-B8LCB2-F1
#
_entry.id   AF-B8LCB2-F1
#
_cell.length_a   1.000
_cell.length_b   1.000
_cell.length_c   1.000
_cell.angle_alpha   90.00
_cell.angle_beta   90.00
_cell.angle_gamma   90.00
#
_symmetry.space_group_name_H-M   'P 1'
#
loop_
_entity.id
_entity.type
_entity.pdbx_description
1 polymer ?
#
loop_
_entity_poly.entity_id
_entity_poly.type
_entity_poly.pdbx_seq_one_letter_code
_entity_poly.pdbx_strand_id
1 'polypeptide(L)'
;MPPSFTTSLLMLAAYLTSSSLVAANLRMLESSMNVADRVNSYREENTNWWVRLNEGEISSSDVANGSENPNTAEDNDVDGNGHDENVIEAGGNESRNTIRPANRRSHSATVYKQHNLLSDQEVKEWMIISGGFTDTDWNTFPVWAFDLGYHAHVGDAVSKGGLRGPWIDFTGVNLGTDFAPEPSFSMSTSTTSTTNNKNSTAASSMYQSPSPQGRVGHLSSIHNDCLYIFGGLTYSLGSFHVENDGEEEGGDGDTLIVWRACGLNDMFWGKEGTGTGGEGVLKWERIVPRVDTNAVMTQHTTSSGDNADGSNDSGEDSIVGDDEAEGHGTIRRWQRRASYSSTTSNAPIDPSVTLPRGEAQGGQYSSNNGIATDDCFIFYGGMYHHRSSAIGNSGISSNVELPTGDVWKYEYETETLRLLAPYPPLEWQRDGRSGTYPVARTAHAGTIVGDELIIHGGLGLHEDTTQSSSFSSPSSSYATYRTSPSWQALGDTWVFDLKTLTWRERIQFPQLKRSYHSLVGHYDGTVAAFGGFQQDQSIGGETVAFVFKDLIVSRANETHWLKLQPPSDQLPAMGWRTAHYSSTLPFGITNRLEHSAILDRFGSMYVWGGRFQSVRQISGLWRLDLFNEDSNLRFEIAPPDGLEEYEEQLEALHTFIATMIFLSLTLSMLFGMMRQQGSDNETNAERSHLPSRRGLSRQAIDSLPLKRYSPLGGTEDGDVVEDVSLSRENSREGLGLEETDCCPICLVEYQEGSEIRTLPCGHDFDKDHSSCPTCRQSITIATISRQGSSISNNSTSWGFSTEEDICKRLSILSP
;
A
#
# COMPACT_ATOMS: atom_id res chain seq x y z
N MET A 1 -58.78 -11.88 -25.36
CA MET A 1 -57.79 -10.79 -25.27
C MET A 1 -58.07 -9.79 -26.39
N PRO A 2 -58.13 -8.47 -26.12
CA PRO A 2 -58.39 -7.49 -27.16
C PRO A 2 -57.18 -7.34 -28.10
N PRO A 3 -57.39 -7.08 -29.41
CA PRO A 3 -56.33 -6.96 -30.42
C PRO A 3 -55.42 -5.73 -30.24
N SER A 4 -55.70 -4.85 -29.27
CA SER A 4 -54.87 -3.70 -28.91
C SER A 4 -53.61 -4.10 -28.12
N PHE A 5 -53.62 -5.23 -27.41
CA PHE A 5 -52.48 -5.62 -26.58
C PHE A 5 -51.32 -6.16 -27.43
N THR A 6 -51.62 -6.94 -28.46
CA THR A 6 -50.63 -7.46 -29.41
C THR A 6 -50.02 -6.35 -30.27
N THR A 7 -50.78 -5.33 -30.64
CA THR A 7 -50.26 -4.18 -31.39
C THR A 7 -49.38 -3.27 -30.53
N SER A 8 -49.73 -3.05 -29.26
CA SER A 8 -48.85 -2.32 -28.33
C SER A 8 -47.57 -3.09 -28.01
N LEU A 9 -47.62 -4.42 -27.88
CA LEU A 9 -46.43 -5.25 -27.67
C LEU A 9 -45.53 -5.28 -28.92
N LEU A 10 -46.12 -5.33 -30.12
CA LEU A 10 -45.39 -5.26 -31.39
C LEU A 10 -44.80 -3.86 -31.64
N MET A 11 -45.49 -2.79 -31.24
CA MET A 11 -44.96 -1.42 -31.29
C MET A 11 -43.83 -1.22 -30.28
N LEU A 12 -43.94 -1.78 -29.07
CA LEU A 12 -42.86 -1.73 -28.07
C LEU A 12 -41.65 -2.55 -28.54
N ALA A 13 -41.88 -3.75 -29.09
CA ALA A 13 -40.83 -4.56 -29.70
C ALA A 13 -40.19 -3.85 -30.89
N ALA A 14 -40.98 -3.24 -31.78
CA ALA A 14 -40.48 -2.46 -32.91
C ALA A 14 -39.70 -1.22 -32.47
N TYR A 15 -40.14 -0.53 -31.42
CA TYR A 15 -39.46 0.64 -30.84
C TYR A 15 -38.15 0.24 -30.15
N LEU A 16 -38.14 -0.90 -29.45
CA LEU A 16 -36.92 -1.49 -28.89
C LEU A 16 -35.97 -1.97 -29.98
N THR A 17 -36.44 -2.47 -31.12
CA THR A 17 -35.55 -2.90 -32.23
C THR A 17 -35.11 -1.76 -33.15
N SER A 18 -35.83 -0.64 -33.21
CA SER A 18 -35.53 0.50 -34.09
C SER A 18 -34.80 1.64 -33.39
N SER A 19 -34.73 1.62 -32.06
CA SER A 19 -33.89 2.50 -31.28
C SER A 19 -32.41 2.22 -31.59
N SER A 20 -31.73 3.19 -32.20
CA SER A 20 -30.27 3.16 -32.38
C SER A 20 -29.54 2.93 -31.05
N LEU A 21 -30.17 3.28 -29.92
CA LEU A 21 -29.69 3.04 -28.56
C LEU A 21 -29.69 1.54 -28.21
N VAL A 22 -30.68 0.76 -28.63
CA VAL A 22 -30.73 -0.69 -28.36
C VAL A 22 -29.79 -1.44 -29.27
N ALA A 23 -29.65 -1.02 -30.53
CA ALA A 23 -28.61 -1.55 -31.41
C ALA A 23 -27.20 -1.20 -30.91
N ALA A 24 -27.00 0.01 -30.35
CA ALA A 24 -25.75 0.39 -29.69
C ALA A 24 -25.52 -0.41 -28.41
N ASN A 25 -26.55 -0.62 -27.59
CA ASN A 25 -26.46 -1.45 -26.37
C ASN A 25 -26.25 -2.93 -26.68
N LEU A 26 -26.84 -3.46 -27.76
CA LEU A 26 -26.61 -4.84 -28.22
C LEU A 26 -25.22 -5.01 -28.82
N ARG A 27 -24.70 -4.01 -29.56
CA ARG A 27 -23.30 -4.01 -30.00
C ARG A 27 -22.34 -3.83 -28.83
N MET A 28 -22.70 -3.07 -27.80
CA MET A 28 -21.95 -3.00 -26.55
C MET A 28 -22.00 -4.34 -25.81
N LEU A 29 -23.14 -5.02 -25.78
CA LEU A 29 -23.28 -6.36 -25.19
C LEU A 29 -22.47 -7.40 -25.96
N GLU A 30 -22.51 -7.39 -27.29
CA GLU A 30 -21.73 -8.29 -28.15
C GLU A 30 -20.23 -7.99 -28.10
N SER A 31 -19.84 -6.72 -27.96
CA SER A 31 -18.48 -6.31 -27.64
C SER A 31 -18.09 -6.76 -26.23
N SER A 32 -18.98 -6.65 -25.24
CA SER A 32 -18.74 -7.08 -23.86
C SER A 32 -18.66 -8.60 -23.71
N MET A 33 -19.36 -9.36 -24.55
CA MET A 33 -19.29 -10.82 -24.59
C MET A 33 -18.02 -11.30 -25.29
N ASN A 34 -17.60 -10.66 -26.39
CA ASN A 34 -16.28 -10.92 -26.99
C ASN A 34 -15.13 -10.49 -26.06
N VAL A 35 -15.32 -9.41 -25.29
CA VAL A 35 -14.41 -9.05 -24.19
C VAL A 35 -14.47 -10.11 -23.10
N ALA A 36 -15.64 -10.63 -22.70
CA ALA A 36 -15.76 -11.69 -21.70
C ALA A 36 -15.07 -13.01 -22.12
N ASP A 37 -15.11 -13.37 -23.41
CA ASP A 37 -14.40 -14.54 -23.94
C ASP A 37 -12.88 -14.32 -24.01
N ARG A 38 -12.43 -13.11 -24.42
CA ARG A 38 -11.01 -12.73 -24.32
C ARG A 38 -10.56 -12.66 -22.85
N VAL A 39 -11.42 -12.20 -21.95
CA VAL A 39 -11.20 -12.11 -20.50
C VAL A 39 -11.21 -13.48 -19.87
N ASN A 40 -12.01 -14.46 -20.30
CA ASN A 40 -11.92 -15.83 -19.77
C ASN A 40 -10.59 -16.50 -20.16
N SER A 41 -10.12 -16.27 -21.40
CA SER A 41 -8.77 -16.66 -21.83
C SER A 41 -7.68 -15.95 -21.02
N TYR A 42 -7.87 -14.66 -20.70
CA TYR A 42 -6.93 -13.87 -19.89
C TYR A 42 -7.00 -14.20 -18.39
N ARG A 43 -8.16 -14.61 -17.88
CA ARG A 43 -8.47 -14.91 -16.48
C ARG A 43 -7.93 -16.28 -16.09
N GLU A 44 -7.92 -17.26 -16.98
CA GLU A 44 -7.24 -18.54 -16.73
C GLU A 44 -5.71 -18.37 -16.67
N GLU A 45 -5.14 -17.38 -17.38
CA GLU A 45 -3.71 -17.02 -17.28
C GLU A 45 -3.40 -16.06 -16.10
N ASN A 46 -4.35 -15.20 -15.70
CA ASN A 46 -4.13 -14.13 -14.69
C ASN A 46 -4.88 -14.26 -13.36
N THR A 47 -5.55 -15.37 -13.06
CA THR A 47 -6.25 -15.58 -11.77
C THR A 47 -5.32 -15.65 -10.55
N ASN A 48 -4.00 -15.68 -10.75
CA ASN A 48 -2.99 -15.57 -9.68
C ASN A 48 -2.58 -14.12 -9.31
N TRP A 49 -3.34 -13.10 -9.76
CA TRP A 49 -2.91 -11.69 -9.70
C TRP A 49 -3.86 -10.72 -8.98
N TRP A 50 -5.05 -11.14 -8.55
CA TRP A 50 -6.04 -10.22 -7.96
C TRP A 50 -6.65 -10.77 -6.67
N VAL A 51 -6.45 -10.06 -5.55
CA VAL A 51 -7.17 -10.28 -4.29
C VAL A 51 -8.06 -9.06 -4.04
N ARG A 52 -9.38 -9.25 -4.17
CA ARG A 52 -10.38 -8.26 -3.75
C ARG A 52 -10.55 -8.37 -2.24
N LEU A 53 -10.26 -7.29 -1.52
CA LEU A 53 -10.50 -7.20 -0.08
C LEU A 53 -11.88 -6.57 0.12
N ASN A 54 -12.86 -7.37 0.52
CA ASN A 54 -14.05 -6.84 1.19
C ASN A 54 -13.81 -6.96 2.69
N GLU A 55 -14.07 -5.88 3.42
CA GLU A 55 -14.05 -5.85 4.88
C GLU A 55 -15.06 -6.88 5.43
N GLY A 56 -14.52 -7.94 6.03
CA GLY A 56 -15.27 -8.95 6.76
C GLY A 56 -14.32 -9.61 7.75
N GLU A 57 -14.57 -9.40 9.04
CA GLU A 57 -13.79 -9.96 10.14
C GLU A 57 -13.74 -11.49 10.02
N ILE A 58 -12.55 -12.05 9.83
CA ILE A 58 -12.31 -13.49 9.91
C ILE A 58 -11.92 -13.79 11.35
N SER A 59 -12.88 -14.28 12.13
CA SER A 59 -12.64 -14.91 13.43
C SER A 59 -11.96 -16.27 13.21
N SER A 60 -10.84 -16.49 13.91
CA SER A 60 -10.09 -17.74 13.89
C SER A 60 -10.79 -18.83 14.72
N SER A 61 -11.53 -19.71 14.06
CA SER A 61 -11.82 -21.06 14.55
C SER A 61 -12.22 -21.92 13.36
N ASP A 62 -11.41 -22.95 13.04
CA ASP A 62 -11.81 -24.25 12.48
C ASP A 62 -10.68 -24.89 11.66
N VAL A 63 -9.76 -25.60 12.34
CA VAL A 63 -9.02 -26.74 11.74
C VAL A 63 -8.78 -27.79 12.83
N ALA A 64 -9.75 -28.68 13.02
CA ALA A 64 -9.51 -30.04 13.53
C ALA A 64 -10.77 -30.88 13.32
N ASN A 65 -10.79 -31.74 12.29
CA ASN A 65 -11.42 -33.07 12.33
C ASN A 65 -11.17 -33.81 11.02
N GLY A 66 -10.57 -35.00 11.12
CA GLY A 66 -10.27 -35.87 10.00
C GLY A 66 -9.48 -37.09 10.45
N SER A 67 -10.10 -37.90 11.31
CA SER A 67 -9.61 -39.20 11.78
C SER A 67 -9.88 -40.30 10.75
N GLU A 68 -8.87 -41.07 10.37
CA GLU A 68 -9.06 -42.45 9.93
C GLU A 68 -8.07 -43.38 10.66
N ASN A 69 -8.66 -44.48 11.12
CA ASN A 69 -8.17 -45.53 12.00
C ASN A 69 -7.38 -46.58 11.17
N PRO A 70 -6.45 -47.36 11.76
CA PRO A 70 -6.91 -48.67 12.23
C PRO A 70 -6.23 -49.21 13.51
N ASN A 71 -7.06 -49.79 14.38
CA ASN A 71 -6.72 -50.80 15.41
C ASN A 71 -6.25 -52.12 14.72
N THR A 72 -5.49 -53.06 15.30
CA THR A 72 -5.62 -53.76 16.59
C THR A 72 -4.37 -54.62 16.84
N ALA A 73 -3.83 -54.66 18.07
CA ALA A 73 -3.36 -55.89 18.74
C ALA A 73 -3.05 -55.61 20.23
N GLU A 74 -3.54 -56.50 21.07
CA GLU A 74 -3.57 -56.51 22.54
C GLU A 74 -2.18 -56.76 23.16
N ASP A 75 -1.86 -56.18 24.33
CA ASP A 75 -1.74 -56.95 25.59
C ASP A 75 -1.30 -56.08 26.81
N ASN A 76 -1.60 -56.61 27.99
CA ASN A 76 -1.60 -55.98 29.32
C ASN A 76 -0.23 -55.81 30.02
N ASP A 77 -0.29 -55.07 31.14
CA ASP A 77 0.51 -55.14 32.37
C ASP A 77 1.61 -54.08 32.66
N VAL A 78 1.21 -53.14 33.53
CA VAL A 78 1.76 -52.77 34.86
C VAL A 78 3.19 -53.22 35.25
N ASP A 79 3.92 -52.22 35.80
CA ASP A 79 5.14 -52.21 36.64
C ASP A 79 6.52 -52.44 36.01
N GLY A 80 7.41 -51.45 36.20
CA GLY A 80 8.83 -51.71 36.49
C GLY A 80 9.87 -50.91 35.70
N ASN A 81 10.52 -49.96 36.39
CA ASN A 81 11.95 -49.59 36.31
C ASN A 81 12.73 -49.77 34.99
N GLY A 82 13.30 -48.65 34.53
CA GLY A 82 14.75 -48.51 34.33
C GLY A 82 15.32 -48.96 32.99
N HIS A 83 15.64 -47.99 32.13
CA HIS A 83 16.99 -47.73 31.63
C HIS A 83 16.93 -46.69 30.50
N ASP A 84 17.20 -45.43 30.82
CA ASP A 84 17.65 -44.46 29.82
C ASP A 84 19.09 -44.84 29.43
N GLU A 85 19.23 -45.54 28.31
CA GLU A 85 20.50 -45.65 27.61
C GLU A 85 20.85 -44.28 27.01
N ASN A 86 21.71 -43.58 27.74
CA ASN A 86 22.57 -42.52 27.23
C ASN A 86 23.44 -43.08 26.09
N VAL A 87 22.96 -42.93 24.85
CA VAL A 87 23.86 -42.92 23.69
C VAL A 87 24.51 -41.55 23.65
N ILE A 88 25.66 -41.44 24.31
CA ILE A 88 26.62 -40.36 24.10
C ILE A 88 27.25 -40.59 22.73
N GLU A 89 26.61 -40.12 21.67
CA GLU A 89 27.32 -39.80 20.45
C GLU A 89 28.02 -38.46 20.65
N ALA A 90 29.32 -38.53 20.93
CA ALA A 90 30.25 -37.42 20.85
C ALA A 90 30.40 -36.98 19.38
N GLY A 91 29.38 -36.30 18.87
CA GLY A 91 29.37 -35.59 17.60
C GLY A 91 29.25 -34.09 17.87
N GLY A 92 30.31 -33.49 18.43
CA GLY A 92 30.38 -32.04 18.59
C GLY A 92 30.41 -31.36 17.22
N ASN A 93 29.29 -30.76 16.81
CA ASN A 93 29.35 -29.65 15.87
C ASN A 93 28.15 -28.72 16.08
N GLU A 94 28.50 -27.49 16.42
CA GLU A 94 27.67 -26.33 16.71
C GLU A 94 26.41 -26.23 15.83
N SER A 95 25.23 -26.45 16.42
CA SER A 95 24.00 -25.86 15.89
C SER A 95 24.04 -24.36 16.17
N ARG A 96 24.88 -23.61 15.44
CA ARG A 96 24.76 -22.15 15.38
C ARG A 96 23.37 -21.87 14.81
N ASN A 97 22.43 -21.52 15.68
CA ASN A 97 21.18 -20.89 15.27
C ASN A 97 21.58 -19.72 14.38
N THR A 98 21.37 -19.86 13.07
CA THR A 98 21.63 -18.79 12.12
C THR A 98 20.59 -17.72 12.37
N ILE A 99 20.93 -16.76 13.23
CA ILE A 99 20.08 -15.62 13.53
C ILE A 99 19.85 -14.89 12.21
N ARG A 100 18.59 -14.76 11.84
CA ARG A 100 18.16 -14.11 10.60
C ARG A 100 17.52 -12.76 10.96
N PRO A 101 17.76 -11.70 10.18
CA PRO A 101 17.04 -10.44 10.38
C PRO A 101 15.54 -10.64 10.23
N ALA A 102 14.78 -9.96 11.10
CA ALA A 102 13.35 -9.80 10.92
C ALA A 102 13.07 -9.05 9.60
N ASN A 103 11.96 -9.40 8.94
CA ASN A 103 11.52 -8.69 7.75
C ASN A 103 11.12 -7.25 8.12
N ARG A 104 11.65 -6.26 7.38
CA ARG A 104 11.44 -4.83 7.62
C ARG A 104 11.06 -4.10 6.34
N ARG A 105 10.33 -3.00 6.47
CA ARG A 105 10.02 -2.08 5.37
C ARG A 105 10.85 -0.79 5.48
N SER A 106 11.02 -0.11 4.35
CA SER A 106 11.77 1.15 4.22
C SER A 106 13.19 1.10 4.77
N HIS A 107 13.84 -0.06 4.68
CA HIS A 107 15.27 -0.22 4.93
C HIS A 107 16.05 0.13 3.65
N SER A 108 17.34 0.39 3.80
CA SER A 108 18.25 0.58 2.68
C SER A 108 19.20 -0.60 2.57
N ALA A 109 19.60 -0.93 1.35
CA ALA A 109 20.63 -1.93 1.08
C ALA A 109 21.73 -1.35 0.21
N THR A 110 22.95 -1.82 0.43
CA THR A 110 24.13 -1.44 -0.34
C THR A 110 25.12 -2.59 -0.43
N VAL A 111 26.05 -2.52 -1.37
CA VAL A 111 27.06 -3.57 -1.59
C VAL A 111 28.37 -3.14 -0.94
N TYR A 112 28.92 -4.02 -0.10
CA TYR A 112 30.26 -3.89 0.44
C TYR A 112 31.21 -4.83 -0.29
N LYS A 113 32.32 -4.28 -0.79
CA LYS A 113 33.40 -5.07 -1.38
C LYS A 113 34.55 -5.15 -0.39
N GLN A 114 34.69 -6.31 0.23
CA GLN A 114 35.77 -6.58 1.16
C GLN A 114 37.03 -6.90 0.36
N HIS A 115 38.03 -6.04 0.46
CA HIS A 115 39.35 -6.27 -0.13
C HIS A 115 40.20 -7.10 0.81
N ASN A 116 40.65 -8.27 0.34
CA ASN A 116 41.64 -9.04 1.08
C ASN A 116 43.03 -8.42 0.86
N LEU A 117 43.56 -7.74 1.87
CA LEU A 117 44.90 -7.12 1.81
C LEU A 117 46.02 -8.14 1.57
N LEU A 118 45.77 -9.43 1.82
CA LEU A 118 46.75 -10.51 1.65
C LEU A 118 46.65 -11.21 0.29
N SER A 119 45.53 -11.06 -0.43
CA SER A 119 45.36 -11.64 -1.76
C SER A 119 44.63 -10.68 -2.71
N ASP A 120 45.35 -10.26 -3.75
CA ASP A 120 44.80 -9.43 -4.83
C ASP A 120 43.66 -10.12 -5.63
N GLN A 121 43.35 -11.39 -5.35
CA GLN A 121 42.54 -12.23 -6.22
C GLN A 121 41.11 -12.49 -5.74
N GLU A 122 40.77 -12.30 -4.46
CA GLU A 122 39.42 -12.62 -3.98
C GLU A 122 38.78 -11.45 -3.22
N VAL A 123 38.05 -10.63 -3.98
CA VAL A 123 37.13 -9.64 -3.40
C VAL A 123 35.87 -10.39 -2.98
N LYS A 124 35.60 -10.40 -1.67
CA LYS A 124 34.34 -10.92 -1.14
C LYS A 124 33.30 -9.82 -1.14
N GLU A 125 32.09 -10.13 -1.62
CA GLU A 125 31.00 -9.15 -1.67
C GLU A 125 29.94 -9.46 -0.62
N TRP A 126 29.45 -8.42 0.04
CA TRP A 126 28.41 -8.52 1.05
C TRP A 126 27.28 -7.54 0.74
N MET A 127 26.05 -7.96 0.97
CA MET A 127 24.89 -7.06 1.04
C MET A 127 24.78 -6.54 2.47
N ILE A 128 24.87 -5.23 2.65
CA ILE A 128 24.62 -4.57 3.92
C ILE A 128 23.20 -4.02 3.89
N ILE A 129 22.38 -4.42 4.86
CA ILE A 129 21.02 -3.93 5.08
C ILE A 129 21.01 -3.09 6.35
N SER A 130 20.48 -1.86 6.25
CA SER A 130 20.46 -0.91 7.36
C SER A 130 19.06 -0.35 7.62
N GLY A 131 18.71 -0.22 8.89
CA GLY A 131 17.49 0.42 9.38
C GLY A 131 16.20 -0.30 9.00
N GLY A 132 15.19 0.51 8.69
CA GLY A 132 13.83 0.06 8.48
C GLY A 132 13.14 -0.37 9.76
N PHE A 133 11.88 -0.75 9.64
CA PHE A 133 11.02 -0.99 10.80
C PHE A 133 10.06 -2.14 10.54
N THR A 134 9.55 -2.69 11.63
CA THR A 134 8.52 -3.74 11.63
C THR A 134 7.17 -3.15 12.04
N ASP A 135 6.10 -3.94 11.97
CA ASP A 135 4.79 -3.50 12.49
C ASP A 135 4.84 -3.10 13.98
N THR A 136 5.81 -3.64 14.74
CA THR A 136 5.91 -3.51 16.21
C THR A 136 7.16 -2.78 16.70
N ASP A 137 8.13 -2.51 15.83
CA ASP A 137 9.42 -1.92 16.20
C ASP A 137 9.81 -0.85 15.20
N TRP A 138 9.77 0.39 15.68
CA TRP A 138 10.00 1.64 14.95
C TRP A 138 11.23 2.39 15.45
N ASN A 139 11.81 1.95 16.56
CA ASN A 139 12.83 2.70 17.28
C ASN A 139 14.23 2.18 16.98
N THR A 140 14.38 0.88 16.70
CA THR A 140 15.69 0.30 16.44
C THR A 140 16.18 0.62 15.03
N PHE A 141 17.50 0.73 14.89
CA PHE A 141 18.17 0.90 13.60
C PHE A 141 19.14 -0.27 13.37
N PRO A 142 18.63 -1.42 12.89
CA PRO A 142 19.48 -2.58 12.78
C PRO A 142 20.42 -2.51 11.58
N VAL A 143 21.58 -3.18 11.65
CA VAL A 143 22.51 -3.36 10.53
C VAL A 143 22.85 -4.83 10.42
N TRP A 144 22.70 -5.39 9.22
CA TRP A 144 22.94 -6.79 8.92
C TRP A 144 23.81 -6.92 7.67
N ALA A 145 24.65 -7.95 7.62
CA ALA A 145 25.40 -8.32 6.43
C ALA A 145 24.98 -9.72 5.95
N PHE A 146 24.89 -9.88 4.63
CA PHE A 146 24.67 -11.17 3.96
C PHE A 146 25.76 -11.42 2.92
N ASP A 147 26.36 -12.61 2.95
CA ASP A 147 27.45 -13.01 2.05
C ASP A 147 26.93 -13.30 0.63
N LEU A 148 27.31 -12.48 -0.34
CA LEU A 148 26.93 -12.65 -1.75
C LEU A 148 27.81 -13.68 -2.46
N GLY A 149 29.04 -13.89 -1.98
CA GLY A 149 30.01 -14.81 -2.58
C GLY A 149 29.65 -16.27 -2.40
N TYR A 150 28.89 -16.61 -1.35
CA TYR A 150 28.47 -17.98 -1.04
C TYR A 150 27.66 -18.67 -2.16
N HIS A 151 27.20 -17.90 -3.15
CA HIS A 151 26.37 -18.41 -4.24
C HIS A 151 26.86 -18.01 -5.65
N ALA A 152 28.11 -17.60 -5.82
CA ALA A 152 28.62 -17.13 -7.12
C ALA A 152 28.44 -18.16 -8.27
N HIS A 153 28.34 -19.47 -7.97
CA HIS A 153 28.10 -20.52 -8.95
C HIS A 153 26.68 -21.11 -8.86
N VAL A 154 25.92 -20.93 -9.95
CA VAL A 154 24.53 -21.41 -10.15
C VAL A 154 24.38 -22.91 -9.88
N GLY A 155 25.42 -23.70 -10.14
CA GLY A 155 25.45 -25.15 -9.92
C GLY A 155 25.51 -25.57 -8.44
N ASP A 156 26.11 -24.76 -7.57
CA ASP A 156 26.35 -25.12 -6.16
C ASP A 156 25.11 -24.88 -5.28
N ALA A 157 24.27 -23.92 -5.64
CA ALA A 157 23.06 -23.59 -4.88
C ALA A 157 21.96 -24.66 -5.00
N VAL A 158 21.87 -25.34 -6.16
CA VAL A 158 20.86 -26.38 -6.41
C VAL A 158 21.16 -27.65 -5.63
N SER A 159 22.45 -28.00 -5.47
CA SER A 159 22.84 -29.23 -4.77
C SER A 159 22.77 -29.13 -3.25
N LYS A 160 22.69 -27.93 -2.67
CA LYS A 160 22.78 -27.69 -1.21
C LYS A 160 21.53 -27.11 -0.54
N GLY A 161 20.37 -27.09 -1.22
CA GLY A 161 19.08 -26.84 -0.59
C GLY A 161 18.71 -25.37 -0.33
N GLY A 162 19.12 -24.41 -1.18
CA GLY A 162 18.66 -23.02 -1.12
C GLY A 162 19.74 -22.00 -0.72
N LEU A 163 19.38 -20.71 -0.64
CA LEU A 163 20.33 -19.64 -0.30
C LEU A 163 20.73 -19.68 1.19
N ARG A 164 21.67 -20.56 1.56
CA ARG A 164 22.23 -20.68 2.91
C ARG A 164 23.45 -19.77 3.12
N GLY A 165 23.30 -18.48 2.90
CA GLY A 165 24.34 -17.51 3.29
C GLY A 165 24.28 -17.21 4.80
N PRO A 166 25.42 -17.12 5.50
CA PRO A 166 25.45 -16.67 6.88
C PRO A 166 25.06 -15.18 6.96
N TRP A 167 24.03 -14.90 7.75
CA TRP A 167 23.72 -13.53 8.18
C TRP A 167 24.65 -13.16 9.34
N ILE A 168 25.16 -11.93 9.31
CA ILE A 168 25.93 -11.36 10.41
C ILE A 168 25.17 -10.15 10.95
N ASP A 169 24.92 -10.18 12.26
CA ASP A 169 24.27 -9.09 12.99
C ASP A 169 25.32 -8.08 13.47
N PHE A 170 25.17 -6.81 13.08
CA PHE A 170 26.03 -5.71 13.53
C PHE A 170 25.36 -4.82 14.60
N THR A 171 24.14 -5.15 15.05
CA THR A 171 23.34 -4.32 15.96
C THR A 171 23.72 -4.39 17.43
N GLY A 172 24.26 -5.55 17.85
CA GLY A 172 24.34 -5.91 19.26
C GLY A 172 25.61 -5.46 20.00
N VAL A 173 26.54 -4.74 19.37
CA VAL A 173 27.88 -4.60 19.97
C VAL A 173 28.06 -3.30 20.79
N ASN A 174 26.97 -2.62 21.17
CA ASN A 174 27.05 -1.39 21.96
C ASN A 174 26.02 -1.32 23.10
N LEU A 175 25.98 -2.35 23.94
CA LEU A 175 25.33 -2.27 25.26
C LEU A 175 26.29 -2.79 26.34
N GLY A 176 27.49 -2.22 26.40
CA GLY A 176 28.27 -2.19 27.63
C GLY A 176 27.52 -1.33 28.64
N THR A 177 26.83 -1.97 29.58
CA THR A 177 26.00 -1.37 30.65
C THR A 177 26.76 -0.54 31.68
N ASP A 178 28.01 -0.16 31.45
CA ASP A 178 28.90 0.33 32.52
C ASP A 178 29.03 1.85 32.65
N PHE A 179 28.26 2.66 31.90
CA PHE A 179 28.33 4.13 31.96
C PHE A 179 26.98 4.85 32.11
N ALA A 180 26.05 4.29 32.89
CA ALA A 180 24.98 5.09 33.49
C ALA A 180 25.04 5.00 35.02
N PRO A 181 25.37 6.07 35.76
CA PRO A 181 25.11 6.10 37.18
C PRO A 181 23.60 6.10 37.39
N GLU A 182 23.07 5.02 37.96
CA GLU A 182 21.71 4.91 38.49
C GLU A 182 21.27 6.22 39.18
N PRO A 183 20.26 6.95 38.67
CA PRO A 183 19.62 7.98 39.47
C PRO A 183 18.80 7.28 40.55
N SER A 184 19.40 7.08 41.72
CA SER A 184 18.70 6.61 42.92
C SER A 184 17.55 7.55 43.30
N PHE A 185 16.36 7.27 42.80
CA PHE A 185 15.13 7.91 43.23
C PHE A 185 14.62 7.21 44.50
N SER A 186 15.12 7.64 45.66
CA SER A 186 14.50 7.28 46.94
C SER A 186 13.20 8.05 47.11
N MET A 187 12.06 7.37 47.00
CA MET A 187 10.79 7.88 47.52
C MET A 187 10.91 8.09 49.03
N SER A 188 11.04 9.35 49.46
CA SER A 188 10.74 9.74 50.84
C SER A 188 9.48 10.61 50.83
N THR A 189 8.45 10.07 51.48
CA THR A 189 7.21 10.74 51.81
C THR A 189 7.47 11.75 52.93
N SER A 190 7.51 13.05 52.60
CA SER A 190 7.35 14.10 53.60
C SER A 190 6.48 15.23 53.06
N THR A 191 5.23 15.21 53.53
CA THR A 191 4.29 16.34 53.60
C THR A 191 4.90 17.49 54.38
N THR A 192 5.13 18.65 53.75
CA THR A 192 4.64 19.97 54.22
C THR A 192 5.00 21.11 53.25
N SER A 193 4.02 21.97 53.09
CA SER A 193 3.94 23.19 52.29
C SER A 193 4.96 24.28 52.66
N THR A 194 5.60 24.93 51.66
CA THR A 194 5.56 26.40 51.51
C THR A 194 6.08 26.89 50.16
N THR A 195 5.43 27.97 49.72
CA THR A 195 5.55 28.83 48.54
C THR A 195 6.94 29.26 48.03
N ASN A 196 7.05 29.35 46.69
CA ASN A 196 7.66 30.42 45.87
C ASN A 196 8.72 29.99 44.84
N ASN A 197 8.42 30.33 43.57
CA ASN A 197 9.32 30.77 42.49
C ASN A 197 10.60 29.96 42.19
N LYS A 198 10.50 29.13 41.15
CA LYS A 198 11.24 29.28 39.88
C LYS A 198 10.83 28.12 38.95
N ASN A 199 10.05 28.41 37.93
CA ASN A 199 9.89 27.52 36.77
C ASN A 199 11.21 27.49 36.01
N SER A 200 12.15 26.64 36.43
CA SER A 200 13.15 26.10 35.51
C SER A 200 12.65 24.72 35.10
N THR A 201 11.93 24.66 33.98
CA THR A 201 11.86 23.44 33.18
C THR A 201 13.30 23.09 32.83
N ALA A 202 13.91 22.21 33.62
CA ALA A 202 15.11 21.50 33.22
C ALA A 202 14.70 20.69 31.99
N ALA A 203 14.88 21.28 30.82
CA ALA A 203 14.91 20.56 29.57
C ALA A 203 15.96 19.47 29.78
N SER A 204 15.49 18.24 29.97
CA SER A 204 16.31 17.05 29.99
C SER A 204 17.14 17.12 28.72
N SER A 205 18.45 17.38 28.85
CA SER A 205 19.37 17.36 27.72
C SER A 205 19.17 16.00 27.06
N MET A 206 18.48 16.01 25.93
CA MET A 206 18.08 14.82 25.21
C MET A 206 19.40 14.17 24.79
N TYR A 207 19.79 13.12 25.51
CA TYR A 207 21.05 12.42 25.30
C TYR A 207 21.15 12.11 23.81
N GLN A 208 22.17 12.67 23.15
CA GLN A 208 22.45 12.38 21.75
C GLN A 208 22.59 10.85 21.64
N SER A 209 21.68 10.24 20.88
CA SER A 209 21.70 8.79 20.69
C SER A 209 23.05 8.39 20.12
N PRO A 210 23.71 7.36 20.66
CA PRO A 210 25.01 6.90 20.16
C PRO A 210 24.90 6.20 18.79
N SER A 211 23.72 6.12 18.21
CA SER A 211 23.44 5.51 16.90
C SER A 211 22.22 6.17 16.25
N PRO A 212 22.04 6.02 14.93
CA PRO A 212 20.82 6.46 14.27
C PRO A 212 19.60 5.82 14.92
N GLN A 213 18.52 6.59 15.06
CA GLN A 213 17.20 6.02 15.39
C GLN A 213 16.56 5.34 14.18
N GLY A 214 15.58 4.47 14.46
CA GLY A 214 14.71 3.88 13.45
C GLY A 214 14.08 4.96 12.57
N ARG A 215 14.25 4.82 11.25
CA ARG A 215 13.88 5.82 10.26
C ARG A 215 13.42 5.19 8.96
N VAL A 216 12.72 5.99 8.16
CA VAL A 216 12.09 5.57 6.90
C VAL A 216 12.64 6.38 5.74
N GLY A 217 12.84 5.73 4.59
CA GLY A 217 13.29 6.40 3.38
C GLY A 217 14.72 6.97 3.48
N HIS A 218 15.57 6.42 4.34
CA HIS A 218 16.99 6.73 4.32
C HIS A 218 17.69 5.99 3.18
N LEU A 219 18.86 6.50 2.79
CA LEU A 219 19.77 5.82 1.88
C LEU A 219 21.01 5.34 2.63
N SER A 220 21.67 4.33 2.09
CA SER A 220 22.93 3.82 2.64
C SER A 220 23.99 3.65 1.56
N SER A 221 25.23 3.99 1.88
CA SER A 221 26.39 3.73 1.02
C SER A 221 27.59 3.28 1.85
N ILE A 222 28.62 2.78 1.19
CA ILE A 222 29.86 2.39 1.86
C ILE A 222 31.05 3.04 1.16
N HIS A 223 31.94 3.61 1.97
CA HIS A 223 33.18 4.20 1.50
C HIS A 223 34.26 4.05 2.58
N ASN A 224 35.48 3.66 2.19
CA ASN A 224 36.65 3.49 3.06
C ASN A 224 36.34 2.78 4.40
N ASP A 225 35.69 1.61 4.33
CA ASP A 225 35.31 0.80 5.49
C ASP A 225 34.23 1.37 6.42
N CYS A 226 33.57 2.43 6.00
CA CYS A 226 32.51 3.08 6.75
C CYS A 226 31.16 2.98 6.03
N LEU A 227 30.13 2.62 6.79
CA LEU A 227 28.73 2.69 6.40
C LEU A 227 28.22 4.12 6.61
N TYR A 228 27.69 4.74 5.57
CA TYR A 228 27.04 6.04 5.62
C TYR A 228 25.53 5.89 5.50
N ILE A 229 24.77 6.63 6.31
CA ILE A 229 23.31 6.69 6.28
C ILE A 229 22.90 8.14 6.02
N PHE A 230 22.14 8.36 4.96
CA PHE A 230 21.71 9.69 4.52
C PHE A 230 20.22 9.89 4.80
N GLY A 231 19.90 10.96 5.52
CA GLY A 231 18.53 11.41 5.74
C GLY A 231 17.64 10.37 6.43
N GLY A 232 16.41 10.28 5.95
CA GLY A 232 15.32 9.49 6.49
C GLY A 232 14.51 10.24 7.54
N LEU A 233 13.24 9.85 7.68
CA LEU A 233 12.34 10.40 8.68
C LEU A 233 12.25 9.46 9.87
N THR A 234 12.42 9.99 11.08
CA THR A 234 12.23 9.25 12.33
C THR A 234 10.74 9.18 12.67
N TYR A 235 10.31 8.15 13.40
CA TYR A 235 8.91 8.04 13.84
C TYR A 235 8.83 8.28 15.35
N SER A 236 8.03 9.25 15.77
CA SER A 236 7.81 9.55 17.19
C SER A 236 6.36 10.00 17.40
N LEU A 237 5.74 9.55 18.50
CA LEU A 237 4.43 10.04 18.94
C LEU A 237 3.31 10.01 17.88
N GLY A 238 3.34 9.04 16.97
CA GLY A 238 2.31 8.91 15.94
C GLY A 238 2.61 9.62 14.62
N SER A 239 3.70 10.38 14.52
CA SER A 239 4.06 11.16 13.33
C SER A 239 5.53 10.97 12.92
N PHE A 240 5.80 11.25 11.65
CA PHE A 240 7.16 11.31 11.14
C PHE A 240 7.78 12.66 11.44
N HIS A 241 9.03 12.63 11.90
CA HIS A 241 9.80 13.80 12.28
C HIS A 241 11.16 13.76 11.62
N VAL A 242 11.66 14.95 11.31
CA VAL A 242 13.06 15.15 10.96
C VAL A 242 13.83 15.19 12.27
N GLU A 243 14.93 14.44 12.31
CA GLU A 243 15.85 14.49 13.43
C GLU A 243 16.45 15.90 13.51
N ASN A 244 16.13 16.64 14.58
CA ASN A 244 16.68 17.98 14.80
C ASN A 244 18.03 17.89 15.52
N ASP A 245 18.87 18.90 15.35
CA ASP A 245 20.17 19.06 16.03
C ASP A 245 20.10 19.30 17.53
N GLY A 246 18.92 19.58 18.07
CA GLY A 246 18.68 19.56 19.51
C GLY A 246 19.35 20.68 20.29
N GLU A 247 20.08 21.59 19.62
CA GLU A 247 20.86 22.62 20.31
C GLU A 247 20.21 24.02 20.31
N GLU A 248 19.24 24.34 19.45
CA GLU A 248 18.48 25.58 19.61
C GLU A 248 16.99 25.39 19.29
N GLU A 249 16.12 25.68 20.27
CA GLU A 249 14.69 25.94 20.07
C GLU A 249 14.53 27.15 19.13
N GLY A 250 14.77 26.97 17.84
CA GLY A 250 14.77 28.05 16.86
C GLY A 250 15.61 27.82 15.60
N GLY A 251 16.45 26.78 15.55
CA GLY A 251 17.09 26.37 14.31
C GLY A 251 16.03 25.89 13.31
N ASP A 252 15.82 26.63 12.23
CA ASP A 252 15.11 26.13 11.06
C ASP A 252 15.80 24.82 10.68
N GLY A 253 15.10 23.68 10.86
CA GLY A 253 15.70 22.34 10.84
C GLY A 253 16.21 21.87 9.47
N ASP A 254 16.75 22.78 8.67
CA ASP A 254 17.14 22.65 7.27
C ASP A 254 18.45 21.91 7.05
N THR A 255 19.03 21.31 8.09
CA THR A 255 20.25 20.51 8.00
C THR A 255 19.96 19.04 7.71
N LEU A 256 20.57 18.52 6.65
CA LEU A 256 20.63 17.08 6.38
C LEU A 256 21.62 16.45 7.37
N ILE A 257 21.21 15.40 8.08
CA ILE A 257 22.11 14.64 8.95
C ILE A 257 22.61 13.42 8.19
N VAL A 258 23.92 13.19 8.27
CA VAL A 258 24.56 11.98 7.77
C VAL A 258 25.14 11.23 8.97
N TRP A 259 24.86 9.93 9.06
CA TRP A 259 25.48 9.08 10.07
C TRP A 259 26.58 8.25 9.42
N ARG A 260 27.74 8.17 10.06
CA ARG A 260 28.90 7.37 9.63
C ARG A 260 29.17 6.29 10.68
N ALA A 261 29.39 5.05 10.25
CA ALA A 261 29.84 3.96 11.10
C ALA A 261 31.02 3.22 10.47
N CYS A 262 32.21 3.34 11.06
CA CYS A 262 33.43 2.71 10.54
C CYS A 262 33.79 1.41 11.27
N GLY A 263 34.68 0.62 10.66
CA GLY A 263 35.18 -0.64 11.21
C GLY A 263 34.48 -1.88 10.63
N LEU A 264 33.88 -1.78 9.43
CA LEU A 264 33.24 -2.93 8.79
C LEU A 264 34.22 -4.10 8.59
N ASN A 265 35.45 -3.84 8.20
CA ASN A 265 36.49 -4.86 8.00
C ASN A 265 36.76 -5.63 9.30
N ASP A 266 36.88 -4.91 10.42
CA ASP A 266 37.12 -5.52 11.73
C ASP A 266 35.97 -6.47 12.13
N MET A 267 34.72 -6.14 11.74
CA MET A 267 33.55 -7.00 11.96
C MET A 267 33.66 -8.34 11.21
N PHE A 268 34.26 -8.34 10.03
CA PHE A 268 34.40 -9.55 9.22
C PHE A 268 35.63 -10.39 9.61
N TRP A 269 36.73 -9.77 10.04
CA TRP A 269 37.99 -10.47 10.37
C TRP A 269 38.14 -10.85 11.84
N GLY A 270 37.46 -10.17 12.76
CA GLY A 270 37.68 -10.25 14.21
C GLY A 270 37.45 -11.61 14.89
N LYS A 271 37.05 -12.65 14.17
CA LYS A 271 36.76 -13.97 14.76
C LYS A 271 37.77 -15.08 14.48
N GLU A 272 38.71 -14.91 13.54
CA GLU A 272 39.48 -16.07 13.05
C GLU A 272 40.90 -16.27 13.65
N GLY A 273 41.51 -15.30 14.34
CA GLY A 273 42.98 -15.40 14.52
C GLY A 273 43.63 -14.99 15.85
N THR A 274 43.01 -14.17 16.69
CA THR A 274 43.70 -13.70 17.92
C THR A 274 42.77 -13.85 19.11
N GLY A 275 43.13 -14.72 20.06
CA GLY A 275 42.34 -15.08 21.24
C GLY A 275 42.05 -13.94 22.23
N THR A 276 42.21 -12.68 21.80
CA THR A 276 41.71 -11.49 22.47
C THR A 276 40.51 -11.00 21.66
N GLY A 277 39.33 -11.54 21.96
CA GLY A 277 38.07 -11.19 21.30
C GLY A 277 37.74 -9.71 21.45
N GLY A 278 38.34 -8.88 20.59
CA GLY A 278 37.93 -7.51 20.40
C GLY A 278 36.52 -7.54 19.85
N GLU A 279 35.56 -7.13 20.67
CA GLU A 279 34.21 -6.82 20.24
C GLU A 279 34.30 -5.76 19.16
N GLY A 280 34.32 -6.17 17.89
CA GLY A 280 34.19 -5.25 16.77
C GLY A 280 32.84 -4.57 16.93
N VAL A 281 32.85 -3.25 17.13
CA VAL A 281 31.64 -2.44 17.25
C VAL A 281 31.67 -1.40 16.15
N LEU A 282 30.56 -1.27 15.43
CA LEU A 282 30.36 -0.11 14.56
C LEU A 282 30.29 1.15 15.43
N LYS A 283 31.32 1.99 15.30
CA LYS A 283 31.38 3.28 15.99
C LYS A 283 30.64 4.31 15.15
N TRP A 284 29.45 4.66 15.58
CA TRP A 284 28.64 5.68 14.92
C TRP A 284 29.12 7.09 15.26
N GLU A 285 29.06 7.93 14.26
CA GLU A 285 29.36 9.34 14.32
C GLU A 285 28.28 10.09 13.54
N ARG A 286 27.83 11.19 14.11
CA ARG A 286 26.85 12.08 13.50
C ARG A 286 27.60 13.21 12.78
N ILE A 287 27.34 13.37 11.49
CA ILE A 287 27.94 14.37 10.63
C ILE A 287 26.86 15.36 10.20
N VAL A 288 27.16 16.64 10.34
CA VAL A 288 26.40 17.74 9.75
C VAL A 288 27.20 18.23 8.53
N PRO A 289 26.81 17.86 7.30
CA PRO A 289 27.58 18.19 6.12
C PRO A 289 27.70 19.70 5.91
N ARG A 290 28.84 20.13 5.37
CA ARG A 290 28.99 21.50 4.87
C ARG A 290 28.21 21.64 3.58
N VAL A 291 27.31 22.61 3.49
CA VAL A 291 26.50 22.83 2.28
C VAL A 291 27.22 23.82 1.37
N ASP A 292 27.48 23.44 0.13
CA ASP A 292 28.04 24.30 -0.92
C ASP A 292 27.10 24.38 -2.12
N THR A 293 26.54 25.58 -2.31
CA THR A 293 25.58 25.88 -3.37
C THR A 293 26.18 26.72 -4.50
N ASN A 294 27.43 27.17 -4.36
CA ASN A 294 28.09 28.04 -5.33
C ASN A 294 28.60 27.26 -6.56
N ALA A 295 28.78 25.94 -6.44
CA ALA A 295 29.35 25.09 -7.48
C ALA A 295 28.62 25.18 -8.83
N VAL A 296 27.29 25.36 -8.82
CA VAL A 296 26.47 25.40 -10.04
C VAL A 296 26.81 26.61 -10.93
N MET A 297 27.12 27.78 -10.34
CA MET A 297 27.32 29.00 -11.13
C MET A 297 28.69 29.10 -11.80
N THR A 298 29.71 28.42 -11.28
CA THR A 298 31.09 28.62 -11.77
C THR A 298 31.34 27.91 -13.10
N GLN A 299 30.75 26.73 -13.33
CA GLN A 299 31.10 25.86 -14.46
C GLN A 299 30.73 26.42 -15.85
N HIS A 300 29.70 27.25 -15.97
CA HIS A 300 29.28 27.79 -17.26
C HIS A 300 30.19 28.93 -17.76
N THR A 301 30.89 29.63 -16.87
CA THR A 301 31.67 30.83 -17.27
C THR A 301 33.02 30.51 -17.90
N THR A 302 33.54 29.31 -17.71
CA THR A 302 34.91 28.96 -18.13
C THR A 302 35.02 28.35 -19.53
N SER A 303 33.91 28.05 -20.21
CA SER A 303 33.95 27.38 -21.54
C SER A 303 33.71 28.31 -22.74
N SER A 304 33.36 29.59 -22.54
CA SER A 304 32.93 30.48 -23.63
C SER A 304 33.95 31.55 -24.04
N GLY A 305 35.20 31.46 -23.62
CA GLY A 305 36.20 32.51 -23.86
C GLY A 305 37.52 31.97 -24.40
N ASP A 306 37.56 31.60 -25.68
CA ASP A 306 38.78 31.54 -26.50
C ASP A 306 38.41 31.26 -27.97
N ASN A 307 37.77 32.23 -28.63
CA ASN A 307 37.72 32.34 -30.10
C ASN A 307 37.40 33.80 -30.47
N ALA A 308 38.27 34.70 -30.04
CA ALA A 308 38.40 36.02 -30.62
C ALA A 308 39.61 36.00 -31.56
N ASP A 309 39.41 35.47 -32.77
CA ASP A 309 40.32 35.73 -33.87
C ASP A 309 39.54 36.44 -34.99
N GLY A 310 40.09 37.57 -35.40
CA GLY A 310 39.34 38.66 -36.00
C GLY A 310 39.00 38.48 -37.46
N SER A 311 37.86 39.06 -37.85
CA SER A 311 37.71 39.69 -39.15
C SER A 311 36.66 40.80 -39.06
N ASN A 312 37.16 42.03 -39.17
CA ASN A 312 36.36 43.15 -39.62
C ASN A 312 35.96 42.86 -41.06
N ASP A 313 34.66 42.72 -41.35
CA ASP A 313 34.16 43.07 -42.66
C ASP A 313 32.80 43.77 -42.55
N SER A 314 32.78 44.98 -43.07
CA SER A 314 31.65 45.90 -43.12
C SER A 314 30.86 45.63 -44.39
N GLY A 315 29.67 45.05 -44.25
CA GLY A 315 28.71 44.89 -45.34
C GLY A 315 27.32 45.29 -44.89
N GLU A 316 26.89 46.47 -45.31
CA GLU A 316 25.48 46.87 -45.37
C GLU A 316 24.72 45.84 -46.23
N ASP A 317 23.57 45.35 -45.76
CA ASP A 317 22.41 45.26 -46.64
C ASP A 317 21.09 45.10 -45.87
N SER A 318 20.14 45.93 -46.29
CA SER A 318 18.76 46.04 -45.86
C SER A 318 17.89 44.97 -46.52
N ILE A 319 17.10 44.20 -45.76
CA ILE A 319 15.89 43.56 -46.29
C ILE A 319 14.76 43.63 -45.26
N VAL A 320 13.71 44.33 -45.69
CA VAL A 320 12.35 44.39 -45.14
C VAL A 320 11.66 43.05 -45.44
N GLY A 321 10.96 42.49 -44.45
CA GLY A 321 10.11 41.31 -44.61
C GLY A 321 9.14 41.19 -43.45
N ASP A 322 7.99 41.83 -43.61
CA ASP A 322 6.77 41.56 -42.86
C ASP A 322 6.34 40.11 -43.15
N ASP A 323 6.06 39.31 -42.11
CA ASP A 323 5.12 38.20 -42.22
C ASP A 323 4.50 37.90 -40.85
N GLU A 324 3.21 38.21 -40.77
CA GLU A 324 2.29 37.78 -39.74
C GLU A 324 2.11 36.26 -39.82
N ALA A 325 2.35 35.56 -38.70
CA ALA A 325 1.85 34.21 -38.50
C ALA A 325 1.35 34.07 -37.06
N GLU A 326 0.06 34.32 -36.90
CA GLU A 326 -0.71 33.91 -35.74
C GLU A 326 -0.75 32.38 -35.64
N GLY A 327 -0.63 31.87 -34.41
CA GLY A 327 -1.08 30.51 -34.09
C GLY A 327 -0.06 29.65 -33.36
N HIS A 328 0.22 29.94 -32.09
CA HIS A 328 0.70 28.91 -31.16
C HIS A 328 0.02 29.06 -29.79
N GLY A 329 -0.60 27.95 -29.39
CA GLY A 329 -1.41 27.81 -28.20
C GLY A 329 -0.66 28.08 -26.90
N THR A 330 -1.44 28.57 -25.94
CA THR A 330 -1.07 28.95 -24.59
C THR A 330 -0.55 27.80 -23.73
N ILE A 331 0.78 27.67 -23.62
CA ILE A 331 1.48 27.08 -22.47
C ILE A 331 2.34 28.19 -21.83
N ARG A 332 1.67 29.17 -21.20
CA ARG A 332 2.31 30.21 -20.39
C ARG A 332 1.35 30.66 -19.30
N ARG A 333 1.28 29.95 -18.16
CA ARG A 333 0.54 30.51 -17.01
C ARG A 333 1.07 30.30 -15.59
N TRP A 334 2.20 29.63 -15.36
CA TRP A 334 2.73 29.51 -13.97
C TRP A 334 4.18 29.93 -13.70
N GLN A 335 4.89 30.52 -14.67
CA GLN A 335 6.22 31.13 -14.43
C GLN A 335 6.22 32.45 -13.61
N ARG A 336 5.17 32.80 -12.85
CA ARG A 336 5.08 34.13 -12.22
C ARG A 336 4.58 34.20 -10.77
N ARG A 337 4.61 33.11 -10.00
CA ARG A 337 4.18 33.15 -8.58
C ARG A 337 5.10 32.42 -7.60
N ALA A 338 6.40 32.60 -7.78
CA ALA A 338 7.36 32.76 -6.66
C ALA A 338 7.82 34.22 -6.53
N SER A 339 7.07 35.17 -7.13
CA SER A 339 7.32 36.59 -6.99
C SER A 339 6.68 37.07 -5.68
N TYR A 340 7.47 37.06 -4.60
CA TYR A 340 7.27 38.01 -3.53
C TYR A 340 7.22 39.43 -4.13
N SER A 341 6.33 40.25 -3.57
CA SER A 341 6.04 41.62 -4.00
C SER A 341 7.31 42.37 -4.44
N SER A 342 7.36 42.74 -5.72
CA SER A 342 8.44 43.51 -6.31
C SER A 342 8.42 44.95 -5.79
N THR A 343 9.02 45.17 -4.62
CA THR A 343 9.66 46.45 -4.30
C THR A 343 11.12 46.35 -4.74
N THR A 344 11.50 47.25 -5.64
CA THR A 344 12.78 47.37 -6.33
C THR A 344 14.00 47.39 -5.40
N SER A 345 14.56 46.22 -5.11
CA SER A 345 15.96 46.07 -4.70
C SER A 345 16.56 44.87 -5.44
N ASN A 346 17.60 45.11 -6.24
CA ASN A 346 18.41 44.10 -6.94
C ASN A 346 19.24 43.23 -5.97
N ALA A 347 18.65 42.79 -4.86
CA ALA A 347 19.27 41.77 -4.03
C ALA A 347 19.20 40.44 -4.82
N PRO A 348 20.31 39.71 -4.99
CA PRO A 348 20.25 38.36 -5.53
C PRO A 348 19.28 37.55 -4.68
N ILE A 349 18.25 37.00 -5.31
CA ILE A 349 17.34 36.04 -4.68
C ILE A 349 18.22 34.87 -4.29
N ASP A 350 18.49 34.71 -3.01
CA ASP A 350 19.10 33.50 -2.46
C ASP A 350 18.01 32.43 -2.54
N PRO A 351 18.08 31.48 -3.50
CA PRO A 351 17.10 30.42 -3.57
C PRO A 351 17.22 29.66 -2.25
N SER A 352 16.16 29.66 -1.43
CA SER A 352 16.18 28.93 -0.15
C SER A 352 16.46 27.45 -0.44
N VAL A 353 17.70 27.05 -0.20
CA VAL A 353 18.20 25.72 -0.50
C VAL A 353 17.50 24.74 0.41
N THR A 354 16.57 23.99 -0.17
CA THR A 354 15.74 23.05 0.57
C THR A 354 16.42 21.69 0.53
N LEU A 355 17.03 21.27 1.64
CA LEU A 355 17.69 19.96 1.68
C LEU A 355 16.64 18.84 1.75
N PRO A 356 16.78 17.77 0.95
CA PRO A 356 15.88 16.64 1.02
C PRO A 356 16.10 15.87 2.32
N ARG A 357 15.01 15.44 2.96
CA ARG A 357 15.08 14.87 4.31
C ARG A 357 14.70 13.39 4.37
N GLY A 358 13.87 12.92 3.44
CA GLY A 358 13.51 11.50 3.35
C GLY A 358 13.17 11.10 1.92
N GLU A 359 13.27 9.81 1.64
CA GLU A 359 12.84 9.17 0.39
C GLU A 359 13.53 9.67 -0.90
N ALA A 360 14.62 10.44 -0.77
CA ALA A 360 15.55 10.68 -1.88
C ALA A 360 16.09 9.35 -2.41
N GLN A 361 16.46 9.29 -3.68
CA GLN A 361 17.08 8.10 -4.28
C GLN A 361 18.34 8.45 -5.04
N GLY A 362 19.25 7.49 -5.15
CA GLY A 362 20.56 7.75 -5.69
C GLY A 362 21.49 6.56 -5.57
N GLY A 363 22.79 6.81 -5.68
CA GLY A 363 23.80 5.78 -5.59
C GLY A 363 25.21 6.33 -5.45
N GLN A 364 26.14 5.41 -5.23
CA GLN A 364 27.57 5.72 -5.21
C GLN A 364 28.07 5.99 -6.62
N TYR A 365 28.82 7.06 -6.79
CA TYR A 365 29.49 7.44 -8.03
C TYR A 365 30.99 7.51 -7.79
N SER A 366 31.75 6.90 -8.69
CA SER A 366 33.21 6.91 -8.67
C SER A 366 33.70 7.39 -10.04
N SER A 367 34.29 8.59 -10.08
CA SER A 367 34.83 9.13 -11.33
C SER A 367 36.22 8.55 -11.62
N ASN A 368 36.37 7.83 -12.73
CA ASN A 368 37.66 7.29 -13.18
C ASN A 368 38.44 8.32 -14.02
N ASN A 369 38.92 9.38 -13.38
CA ASN A 369 39.74 10.41 -14.05
C ASN A 369 41.25 10.09 -14.07
N GLY A 370 41.63 8.83 -13.84
CA GLY A 370 43.00 8.32 -14.04
C GLY A 370 44.08 8.75 -13.04
N ILE A 371 43.82 9.72 -12.16
CA ILE A 371 44.81 10.23 -11.17
C ILE A 371 44.30 10.11 -9.73
N ALA A 372 43.00 10.24 -9.51
CA ALA A 372 42.33 10.00 -8.23
C ALA A 372 40.88 9.58 -8.49
N THR A 373 40.38 8.64 -7.69
CA THR A 373 38.96 8.27 -7.68
C THR A 373 38.22 9.28 -6.81
N ASP A 374 37.40 10.13 -7.45
CA ASP A 374 36.47 11.01 -6.72
C ASP A 374 35.22 10.20 -6.40
N ASP A 375 35.29 9.51 -5.26
CA ASP A 375 34.18 8.73 -4.71
C ASP A 375 33.20 9.67 -4.00
N CYS A 376 31.94 9.62 -4.40
CA CYS A 376 30.89 10.42 -3.79
C CYS A 376 29.56 9.67 -3.80
N PHE A 377 28.56 10.26 -3.15
CA PHE A 377 27.18 9.78 -3.20
C PHE A 377 26.31 10.81 -3.92
N ILE A 378 25.62 10.40 -4.97
CA ILE A 378 24.72 11.26 -5.74
C ILE A 378 23.29 10.86 -5.42
N PHE A 379 22.41 11.83 -5.16
CA PHE A 379 20.98 11.56 -4.98
C PHE A 379 20.10 12.70 -5.50
N TYR A 380 18.84 12.36 -5.77
CA TYR A 380 17.82 13.24 -6.31
C TYR A 380 16.51 13.11 -5.52
N GLY A 381 15.77 14.21 -5.48
CA GLY A 381 14.41 14.26 -4.96
C GLY A 381 14.29 13.97 -3.47
N GLY A 382 13.13 13.45 -3.06
CA GLY A 382 12.76 13.19 -1.68
C GLY A 382 11.69 14.15 -1.18
N MET A 383 11.51 14.24 0.14
CA MET A 383 10.55 15.12 0.79
C MET A 383 11.23 16.13 1.71
N TYR A 384 10.64 17.31 1.75
CA TYR A 384 10.92 18.37 2.70
C TYR A 384 9.67 18.65 3.55
N HIS A 385 9.86 18.70 4.87
CA HIS A 385 8.81 19.08 5.81
C HIS A 385 8.95 20.56 6.13
N HIS A 386 8.06 21.38 5.58
CA HIS A 386 8.00 22.79 5.92
C HIS A 386 7.03 22.99 7.08
N ARG A 387 7.55 23.50 8.21
CA ARG A 387 6.70 23.91 9.33
C ARG A 387 6.21 25.33 9.08
N SER A 388 5.03 25.46 8.51
CA SER A 388 4.44 26.79 8.31
C SER A 388 4.06 27.38 9.66
N SER A 389 4.87 28.32 10.14
CA SER A 389 4.55 29.17 11.29
C SER A 389 3.54 30.24 10.87
N ALA A 390 2.35 29.83 10.45
CA ALA A 390 1.28 30.77 10.19
C ALA A 390 0.93 31.48 11.51
N ILE A 391 1.23 32.79 11.57
CA ILE A 391 0.99 33.70 12.70
C ILE A 391 -0.53 33.97 12.83
N GLY A 392 -1.30 32.90 13.04
CA GLY A 392 -2.72 32.93 13.32
C GLY A 392 -2.97 32.35 14.71
N ASN A 393 -3.77 33.03 15.52
CA ASN A 393 -4.12 32.67 16.91
C ASN A 393 -4.76 31.27 17.10
N SER A 394 -4.86 30.43 16.07
CA SER A 394 -5.47 29.10 16.14
C SER A 394 -4.52 27.99 16.62
N GLY A 395 -3.21 28.24 16.75
CA GLY A 395 -2.26 27.31 17.40
C GLY A 395 -2.05 25.96 16.70
N ILE A 396 -2.65 25.72 15.52
CA ILE A 396 -2.48 24.49 14.75
C ILE A 396 -1.40 24.75 13.69
N SER A 397 -0.17 24.31 13.94
CA SER A 397 0.87 24.28 12.91
C SER A 397 0.58 23.14 11.94
N SER A 398 0.24 23.46 10.69
CA SER A 398 0.16 22.46 9.62
C SER A 398 1.56 22.21 9.06
N ASN A 399 2.01 20.95 9.11
CA ASN A 399 3.20 20.53 8.39
C ASN A 399 2.82 20.37 6.91
N VAL A 400 3.49 21.10 6.03
CA VAL A 400 3.33 20.93 4.57
C VAL A 400 4.48 20.07 4.08
N GLU A 401 4.15 18.96 3.45
CA GLU A 401 5.12 18.06 2.84
C GLU A 401 5.26 18.43 1.37
N LEU A 402 6.47 18.81 0.96
CA LEU A 402 6.78 19.20 -0.40
C LEU A 402 7.83 18.25 -0.97
N PRO A 403 7.61 17.65 -2.15
CA PRO A 403 8.65 16.89 -2.81
C PRO A 403 9.74 17.86 -3.31
N THR A 404 10.99 17.40 -3.30
CA THR A 404 12.13 18.13 -3.86
C THR A 404 12.51 17.58 -5.23
N GLY A 405 13.30 18.34 -6.00
CA GLY A 405 13.74 17.94 -7.34
C GLY A 405 15.18 18.32 -7.63
N ASP A 406 15.97 18.61 -6.61
CA ASP A 406 17.38 18.98 -6.72
C ASP A 406 18.26 17.72 -6.85
N VAL A 407 19.42 17.85 -7.49
CA VAL A 407 20.47 16.82 -7.53
C VAL A 407 21.62 17.23 -6.63
N TRP A 408 21.97 16.37 -5.70
CA TRP A 408 22.99 16.60 -4.69
C TRP A 408 24.14 15.60 -4.82
N LYS A 409 25.37 16.08 -4.55
CA LYS A 409 26.59 15.29 -4.41
C LYS A 409 27.11 15.40 -2.99
N TYR A 410 27.25 14.27 -2.30
CA TYR A 410 27.95 14.19 -1.02
C TYR A 410 29.37 13.66 -1.22
N GLU A 411 30.36 14.48 -0.90
CA GLU A 411 31.77 14.12 -0.94
C GLU A 411 32.20 13.57 0.42
N TYR A 412 32.62 12.29 0.47
CA TYR A 412 32.94 11.63 1.74
C TYR A 412 34.13 12.27 2.46
N GLU A 413 35.19 12.60 1.72
CA GLU A 413 36.46 13.09 2.27
C GLU A 413 36.35 14.50 2.85
N THR A 414 35.52 15.34 2.23
CA THR A 414 35.33 16.74 2.64
C THR A 414 34.08 16.93 3.48
N GLU A 415 33.28 15.87 3.67
CA GLU A 415 31.96 15.88 4.33
C GLU A 415 31.09 17.04 3.82
N THR A 416 31.17 17.30 2.50
CA THR A 416 30.54 18.45 1.85
C THR A 416 29.43 17.98 0.94
N LEU A 417 28.27 18.61 1.09
CA LEU A 417 27.10 18.44 0.26
C LEU A 417 27.05 19.55 -0.80
N ARG A 418 27.31 19.19 -2.06
CA ARG A 418 27.33 20.11 -3.21
C ARG A 418 26.07 19.99 -4.04
N LEU A 419 25.48 21.13 -4.38
CA LEU A 419 24.37 21.18 -5.32
C LEU A 419 24.89 21.00 -6.75
N LEU A 420 24.40 20.00 -7.48
CA LEU A 420 24.74 19.77 -8.88
C LEU A 420 23.70 20.39 -9.83
N ALA A 421 22.41 20.27 -9.49
CA ALA A 421 21.32 20.87 -10.25
C ALA A 421 20.22 21.35 -9.30
N PRO A 422 19.85 22.64 -9.32
CA PRO A 422 18.72 23.15 -8.56
C PRO A 422 17.38 22.70 -9.16
N TYR A 423 16.29 22.92 -8.43
CA TYR A 423 14.92 22.77 -8.90
C TYR A 423 14.16 24.11 -8.89
N PRO A 424 13.60 24.56 -10.02
CA PRO A 424 13.75 23.97 -11.36
C PRO A 424 15.19 24.08 -11.87
N PRO A 425 15.63 23.15 -12.74
CA PRO A 425 16.98 23.18 -13.28
C PRO A 425 17.21 24.39 -14.19
N LEU A 426 18.48 24.80 -14.27
CA LEU A 426 18.92 25.86 -15.17
C LEU A 426 18.60 25.49 -16.62
N GLU A 427 18.40 26.48 -17.48
CA GLU A 427 17.94 26.26 -18.85
C GLU A 427 18.84 25.29 -19.64
N TRP A 428 20.16 25.39 -19.47
CA TRP A 428 21.14 24.50 -20.10
C TRP A 428 21.20 23.08 -19.49
N GLN A 429 20.62 22.88 -18.30
CA GLN A 429 20.55 21.58 -17.63
C GLN A 429 19.30 20.78 -18.01
N ARG A 430 18.39 21.35 -18.80
CA ARG A 430 17.14 20.69 -19.22
C ARG A 430 17.40 19.77 -20.41
N ASP A 431 16.43 18.92 -20.72
CA ASP A 431 16.49 18.09 -21.92
C ASP A 431 16.63 18.98 -23.15
N GLY A 432 17.74 18.85 -23.87
CA GLY A 432 18.02 19.65 -25.06
C GLY A 432 17.00 19.47 -26.20
N ARG A 433 16.19 18.40 -26.20
CA ARG A 433 15.18 18.13 -27.22
C ARG A 433 13.86 18.85 -26.97
N SER A 434 13.42 18.89 -25.71
CA SER A 434 12.08 19.33 -25.31
C SER A 434 12.09 20.55 -24.38
N GLY A 435 13.24 20.85 -23.78
CA GLY A 435 13.37 21.80 -22.67
C GLY A 435 12.70 21.32 -21.38
N THR A 436 12.28 20.05 -21.31
CA THR A 436 11.61 19.47 -20.13
C THR A 436 12.63 18.89 -19.14
N TYR A 437 12.16 18.58 -17.93
CA TYR A 437 12.96 18.05 -16.83
C TYR A 437 12.05 17.25 -15.88
N PRO A 438 12.60 16.37 -15.02
CA PRO A 438 11.76 15.60 -14.11
C PRO A 438 11.08 16.50 -13.09
N VAL A 439 9.77 16.28 -12.88
CA VAL A 439 9.02 16.90 -11.78
C VAL A 439 9.60 16.46 -10.44
N ALA A 440 9.65 17.38 -9.47
CA ALA A 440 9.99 17.10 -8.07
C ALA A 440 9.14 15.95 -7.53
N ARG A 441 9.78 14.99 -6.87
CA ARG A 441 9.12 13.74 -6.49
C ARG A 441 9.74 13.08 -5.28
N THR A 442 8.94 12.23 -4.65
CA THR A 442 9.35 11.32 -3.58
C THR A 442 9.04 9.87 -3.93
N ALA A 443 9.51 8.91 -3.13
CA ALA A 443 9.22 7.48 -3.27
C ALA A 443 9.46 6.91 -4.69
N HIS A 444 10.33 7.56 -5.47
CA HIS A 444 10.78 7.07 -6.76
C HIS A 444 11.82 5.96 -6.53
N ALA A 445 12.37 5.43 -7.62
CA ALA A 445 13.59 4.63 -7.55
C ALA A 445 14.68 5.31 -8.36
N GLY A 446 15.93 5.18 -7.92
CA GLY A 446 17.08 5.80 -8.55
C GLY A 446 18.34 4.95 -8.39
N THR A 447 19.19 4.95 -9.40
CA THR A 447 20.49 4.26 -9.38
C THR A 447 21.52 5.02 -10.22
N ILE A 448 22.79 4.80 -9.93
CA ILE A 448 23.91 5.29 -10.75
C ILE A 448 24.36 4.17 -11.68
N VAL A 449 24.56 4.50 -12.96
CA VAL A 449 25.12 3.60 -13.97
C VAL A 449 26.18 4.37 -14.76
N GLY A 450 27.45 4.00 -14.58
CA GLY A 450 28.55 4.75 -15.19
C GLY A 450 28.52 6.21 -14.73
N ASP A 451 28.37 7.14 -15.69
CA ASP A 451 28.27 8.58 -15.45
C ASP A 451 26.82 9.11 -15.45
N GLU A 452 25.83 8.22 -15.28
CA GLU A 452 24.43 8.57 -15.39
C GLU A 452 23.68 8.26 -14.09
N LEU A 453 22.97 9.25 -13.54
CA LEU A 453 21.93 9.03 -12.55
C LEU A 453 20.61 8.75 -13.29
N ILE A 454 20.05 7.57 -13.08
CA ILE A 454 18.79 7.16 -13.71
C ILE A 454 17.72 7.09 -12.62
N ILE A 455 16.60 7.77 -12.85
CA ILE A 455 15.44 7.76 -11.96
C ILE A 455 14.20 7.25 -12.70
N HIS A 456 13.32 6.55 -12.00
CA HIS A 456 12.05 6.06 -12.53
C HIS A 456 10.91 6.21 -11.51
N GLY A 457 9.76 6.65 -12.00
CA GLY A 457 8.50 6.69 -11.27
C GLY A 457 8.52 7.61 -10.05
N GLY A 458 7.81 7.22 -8.99
CA GLY A 458 7.64 7.98 -7.75
C GLY A 458 6.28 8.65 -7.61
N LEU A 459 6.20 9.57 -6.66
CA LEU A 459 5.02 10.38 -6.37
C LEU A 459 5.38 11.86 -6.55
N GLY A 460 4.61 12.56 -7.40
CA GLY A 460 4.69 14.01 -7.56
C GLY A 460 3.40 14.68 -7.10
N LEU A 461 3.46 16.00 -6.86
CA LEU A 461 2.26 16.80 -6.64
C LEU A 461 1.64 17.20 -7.99
N HIS A 462 0.33 17.05 -8.09
CA HIS A 462 -0.45 17.45 -9.26
C HIS A 462 -0.51 18.99 -9.36
N GLU A 463 -0.11 19.54 -10.51
CA GLU A 463 0.09 20.99 -10.72
C GLU A 463 -1.14 21.85 -10.39
N ASP A 464 -2.35 21.33 -10.60
CA ASP A 464 -3.58 22.10 -10.41
C ASP A 464 -4.04 22.20 -8.94
N THR A 465 -3.43 21.45 -8.03
CA THR A 465 -3.86 21.39 -6.63
C THR A 465 -3.15 22.45 -5.78
N THR A 466 -3.48 23.73 -6.02
CA THR A 466 -2.96 24.87 -5.24
C THR A 466 -3.50 24.96 -3.80
N GLN A 467 -4.35 24.03 -3.37
CA GLN A 467 -4.85 23.95 -2.00
C GLN A 467 -3.93 23.06 -1.17
N SER A 468 -3.50 23.57 0.00
CA SER A 468 -2.60 22.88 0.92
C SER A 468 -3.15 21.50 1.28
N SER A 469 -2.62 20.47 0.65
CA SER A 469 -2.94 19.10 0.97
C SER A 469 -1.99 18.67 2.07
N SER A 470 -2.51 18.53 3.29
CA SER A 470 -1.81 17.78 4.31
C SER A 470 -1.76 16.33 3.83
N PHE A 471 -0.55 15.80 3.60
CA PHE A 471 -0.37 14.36 3.61
C PHE A 471 -0.85 13.91 4.98
N SER A 472 -1.98 13.20 5.01
CA SER A 472 -2.43 12.62 6.27
C SER A 472 -1.37 11.58 6.58
N SER A 473 -0.51 11.86 7.57
CA SER A 473 0.36 10.81 8.12
C SER A 473 -0.50 9.56 8.29
N PRO A 474 -0.03 8.38 7.85
CA PRO A 474 -0.84 7.17 7.86
C PRO A 474 -1.49 7.05 9.22
N SER A 475 -2.82 7.18 9.26
CA SER A 475 -3.58 7.01 10.49
C SER A 475 -3.21 5.65 11.07
N SER A 476 -3.23 5.52 12.39
CA SER A 476 -2.86 4.31 13.13
C SER A 476 -3.51 3.01 12.60
N SER A 477 -4.54 3.11 11.77
CA SER A 477 -5.02 2.04 10.89
C SER A 477 -4.10 1.85 9.67
N TYR A 478 -3.10 1.00 9.88
CA TYR A 478 -2.06 0.44 9.00
C TYR A 478 -2.43 0.06 7.53
N ALA A 479 -3.69 0.18 7.11
CA ALA A 479 -4.23 -0.46 5.91
C ALA A 479 -4.52 0.48 4.72
N THR A 480 -4.52 1.80 4.86
CA THR A 480 -4.81 2.68 3.73
C THR A 480 -3.85 3.85 3.70
N TYR A 481 -2.83 3.77 2.83
CA TYR A 481 -2.22 4.97 2.28
C TYR A 481 -3.36 5.62 1.49
N ARG A 482 -4.10 6.54 2.11
CA ARG A 482 -4.85 7.53 1.34
C ARG A 482 -3.85 8.62 1.07
N THR A 483 -3.11 8.50 -0.03
CA THR A 483 -2.43 9.67 -0.56
C THR A 483 -3.52 10.72 -0.79
N SER A 484 -3.24 11.95 -0.39
CA SER A 484 -4.13 13.05 -0.75
C SER A 484 -4.36 13.02 -2.26
N PRO A 485 -5.55 13.38 -2.76
CA PRO A 485 -5.85 13.45 -4.20
C PRO A 485 -4.85 14.31 -5.00
N SER A 486 -4.04 15.12 -4.32
CA SER A 486 -2.95 15.90 -4.91
C SER A 486 -1.72 15.08 -5.32
N TRP A 487 -1.50 13.88 -4.81
CA TRP A 487 -0.33 13.07 -5.14
C TRP A 487 -0.63 12.14 -6.30
N GLN A 488 0.23 12.19 -7.32
CA GLN A 488 0.11 11.41 -8.53
C GLN A 488 1.31 10.48 -8.69
N ALA A 489 1.04 9.20 -8.95
CA ALA A 489 2.08 8.25 -9.34
C ALA A 489 2.64 8.62 -10.72
N LEU A 490 3.97 8.65 -10.80
CA LEU A 490 4.71 8.97 -12.01
C LEU A 490 5.21 7.67 -12.65
N GLY A 491 5.34 7.66 -13.98
CA GLY A 491 5.84 6.52 -14.77
C GLY A 491 6.98 6.88 -15.73
N ASP A 492 7.39 8.13 -15.71
CA ASP A 492 8.48 8.66 -16.52
C ASP A 492 9.84 8.14 -16.04
N THR A 493 10.82 8.19 -16.94
CA THR A 493 12.20 7.79 -16.67
C THR A 493 13.13 8.89 -17.14
N TRP A 494 14.03 9.31 -16.26
CA TRP A 494 14.95 10.41 -16.54
C TRP A 494 16.37 9.99 -16.28
N VAL A 495 17.27 10.58 -17.06
CA VAL A 495 18.70 10.37 -16.95
C VAL A 495 19.35 11.72 -16.75
N PHE A 496 20.12 11.86 -15.68
CA PHE A 496 21.00 13.00 -15.43
C PHE A 496 22.43 12.58 -15.70
N ASP A 497 23.04 13.18 -16.72
CA ASP A 497 24.43 12.96 -17.07
C ASP A 497 25.31 13.74 -16.09
N LEU A 498 26.15 13.04 -15.33
CA LEU A 498 26.99 13.61 -14.27
C LEU A 498 28.21 14.37 -14.81
N LYS A 499 28.56 14.18 -16.10
CA LYS A 499 29.64 14.91 -16.76
C LYS A 499 29.14 16.21 -17.35
N THR A 500 27.99 16.18 -18.02
CA THR A 500 27.41 17.37 -18.66
C THR A 500 26.48 18.15 -17.74
N LEU A 501 26.07 17.54 -16.62
CA LEU A 501 25.07 18.05 -15.68
C LEU A 501 23.73 18.38 -16.35
N THR A 502 23.33 17.58 -17.32
CA THR A 502 22.08 17.77 -18.08
C THR A 502 21.11 16.61 -17.87
N TRP A 503 19.82 16.95 -17.80
CA TRP A 503 18.73 15.99 -17.83
C TRP A 503 18.41 15.59 -19.26
N ARG A 504 18.01 14.33 -19.45
CA ARG A 504 17.35 13.84 -20.67
C ARG A 504 16.26 12.86 -20.30
N GLU A 505 15.11 12.95 -20.96
CA GLU A 505 14.05 11.98 -20.78
C GLU A 505 14.39 10.68 -21.52
N ARG A 506 14.36 9.56 -20.79
CA ARG A 506 14.47 8.23 -21.38
C ARG A 506 13.07 7.73 -21.64
N ILE A 507 12.59 7.98 -22.86
CA ILE A 507 11.24 7.62 -23.29
C ILE A 507 11.07 6.10 -23.22
N GLN A 508 10.09 5.64 -22.44
CA GLN A 508 9.72 4.24 -22.29
C GLN A 508 8.22 4.06 -22.50
N PHE A 509 7.82 3.08 -23.31
CA PHE A 509 6.42 2.74 -23.54
C PHE A 509 6.13 1.27 -23.19
N PRO A 510 5.01 0.99 -22.51
CA PRO A 510 4.06 1.95 -21.91
C PRO A 510 4.68 2.70 -20.71
N GLN A 511 4.04 3.79 -20.29
CA GLN A 511 4.44 4.51 -19.07
C GLN A 511 3.90 3.75 -17.86
N LEU A 512 4.77 3.02 -17.16
CA LEU A 512 4.39 2.18 -16.02
C LEU A 512 4.54 2.98 -14.72
N LYS A 513 3.41 3.42 -14.17
CA LYS A 513 3.41 4.29 -12.98
C LYS A 513 3.66 3.47 -11.73
N ARG A 514 4.66 3.82 -10.94
CA ARG A 514 4.96 3.11 -9.68
C ARG A 514 5.79 3.94 -8.73
N SER A 515 5.54 3.76 -7.44
CA SER A 515 6.30 4.31 -6.32
C SER A 515 6.73 3.20 -5.37
N TYR A 516 7.67 3.46 -4.46
CA TYR A 516 8.15 2.49 -3.47
C TYR A 516 8.64 1.16 -4.08
N HIS A 517 9.19 1.22 -5.29
CA HIS A 517 9.84 0.10 -5.98
C HIS A 517 11.35 0.23 -5.86
N SER A 518 12.07 -0.84 -6.19
CA SER A 518 13.54 -0.79 -6.29
C SER A 518 13.98 -0.67 -7.74
N LEU A 519 15.14 -0.04 -7.96
CA LEU A 519 15.81 0.05 -9.26
C LEU A 519 17.26 -0.34 -9.09
N VAL A 520 17.75 -1.25 -9.92
CA VAL A 520 19.15 -1.64 -9.97
C VAL A 520 19.71 -1.37 -11.37
N GLY A 521 20.96 -0.94 -11.44
CA GLY A 521 21.64 -0.59 -12.68
C GLY A 521 22.78 -1.54 -13.02
N HIS A 522 22.89 -1.90 -14.30
CA HIS A 522 23.98 -2.68 -14.87
C HIS A 522 24.94 -1.77 -15.65
N TYR A 523 26.21 -2.14 -15.77
CA TYR A 523 27.27 -1.26 -16.30
C TYR A 523 27.07 -0.79 -17.75
N ASP A 524 26.19 -1.43 -18.51
CA ASP A 524 25.88 -1.12 -19.91
C ASP A 524 24.76 -0.07 -20.09
N GLY A 525 24.27 0.53 -19.00
CA GLY A 525 23.15 1.47 -19.05
C GLY A 525 21.77 0.79 -18.92
N THR A 526 21.73 -0.53 -18.83
CA THR A 526 20.49 -1.28 -18.58
C THR A 526 20.10 -1.13 -17.11
N VAL A 527 18.81 -0.90 -16.86
CA VAL A 527 18.24 -0.83 -15.51
C VAL A 527 17.09 -1.81 -15.36
N ALA A 528 16.89 -2.30 -14.15
CA ALA A 528 15.79 -3.18 -13.82
C ALA A 528 15.04 -2.69 -12.59
N ALA A 529 13.72 -2.61 -12.69
CA ALA A 529 12.84 -2.23 -11.61
C ALA A 529 12.00 -3.42 -11.15
N PHE A 530 11.82 -3.55 -9.83
CA PHE A 530 11.03 -4.63 -9.25
C PHE A 530 9.97 -4.09 -8.29
N GLY A 531 8.77 -4.66 -8.39
CA GLY A 531 7.65 -4.41 -7.49
C GLY A 531 7.15 -2.97 -7.53
N GLY A 532 6.68 -2.48 -6.38
CA GLY A 532 6.18 -1.12 -6.21
C GLY A 532 4.69 -1.03 -5.91
N PHE A 533 4.22 0.21 -5.90
CA PHE A 533 2.87 0.59 -5.52
C PHE A 533 2.35 1.70 -6.44
N GLN A 534 1.08 1.57 -6.84
CA GLN A 534 0.32 2.63 -7.49
C GLN A 534 -1.03 2.79 -6.79
N GLN A 535 -1.47 4.02 -6.67
CA GLN A 535 -2.76 4.38 -6.14
C GLN A 535 -3.52 5.16 -7.21
N ASP A 536 -4.76 4.76 -7.47
CA ASP A 536 -5.64 5.47 -8.42
C ASP A 536 -7.02 5.73 -7.82
N GLN A 537 -7.69 6.75 -8.36
CA GLN A 537 -9.06 7.08 -7.98
C GLN A 537 -10.04 6.44 -8.95
N SER A 538 -10.85 5.51 -8.44
CA SER A 538 -11.95 4.94 -9.22
C SER A 538 -13.04 6.00 -9.49
N ILE A 539 -13.92 5.69 -10.44
CA ILE A 539 -15.08 6.51 -10.84
C ILE A 539 -16.00 6.86 -9.64
N GLY A 540 -15.96 6.10 -8.55
CA GLY A 540 -16.71 6.37 -7.32
C GLY A 540 -16.02 7.31 -6.32
N GLY A 541 -14.82 7.82 -6.62
CA GLY A 541 -13.96 8.50 -5.65
C GLY A 541 -13.33 7.55 -4.63
N GLU A 542 -13.60 6.23 -4.74
CA GLU A 542 -12.91 5.22 -3.94
C GLU A 542 -11.50 5.05 -4.46
N THR A 543 -10.55 5.01 -3.54
CA THR A 543 -9.15 4.81 -3.89
C THR A 543 -8.85 3.32 -4.00
N VAL A 544 -8.29 2.90 -5.13
CA VAL A 544 -7.78 1.54 -5.34
C VAL A 544 -6.25 1.57 -5.30
N ALA A 545 -5.68 0.60 -4.58
CA ALA A 545 -4.25 0.44 -4.41
C ALA A 545 -3.77 -0.84 -5.10
N PHE A 546 -2.73 -0.72 -5.91
CA PHE A 546 -2.09 -1.80 -6.65
C PHE A 546 -0.68 -1.98 -6.11
N VAL A 547 -0.31 -3.23 -5.80
CA VAL A 547 1.05 -3.60 -5.41
C VAL A 547 1.59 -4.59 -6.42
N PHE A 548 2.73 -4.27 -7.01
CA PHE A 548 3.30 -5.05 -8.11
C PHE A 548 4.27 -6.13 -7.60
N LYS A 549 4.44 -7.20 -8.39
CA LYS A 549 5.47 -8.24 -8.22
C LYS A 549 6.28 -8.48 -9.50
N ASP A 550 6.09 -7.65 -10.50
CA ASP A 550 6.77 -7.81 -11.77
C ASP A 550 8.19 -7.26 -11.72
N LEU A 551 9.01 -7.79 -12.62
CA LEU A 551 10.33 -7.27 -12.94
C LEU A 551 10.26 -6.70 -14.35
N ILE A 552 10.58 -5.42 -14.47
CA ILE A 552 10.67 -4.72 -15.74
C ILE A 552 12.11 -4.26 -15.97
N VAL A 553 12.58 -4.32 -17.20
CA VAL A 553 13.93 -3.99 -17.62
C VAL A 553 13.85 -2.94 -18.70
N SER A 554 14.66 -1.89 -18.59
CA SER A 554 14.88 -0.94 -19.67
C SER A 554 16.34 -0.99 -20.09
N ARG A 555 16.58 -1.24 -21.38
CA ARG A 555 17.93 -1.18 -21.97
C ARG A 555 18.24 0.23 -22.50
N ALA A 556 19.51 0.64 -22.44
CA ALA A 556 19.93 2.03 -22.68
C ALA A 556 19.42 2.62 -24.01
N ASN A 557 19.33 1.77 -25.04
CA ASN A 557 18.98 2.17 -26.41
C ASN A 557 17.56 1.74 -26.83
N GLU A 558 16.73 1.28 -25.89
CA GLU A 558 15.37 0.82 -26.17
C GLU A 558 14.33 1.79 -25.63
N THR A 559 13.20 1.89 -26.33
CA THR A 559 12.07 2.77 -25.99
C THR A 559 10.92 2.06 -25.30
N HIS A 560 11.14 0.82 -24.85
CA HIS A 560 10.11 -0.03 -24.28
C HIS A 560 10.60 -0.69 -23.00
N TRP A 561 9.71 -0.80 -22.03
CA TRP A 561 9.93 -1.68 -20.90
C TRP A 561 9.80 -3.12 -21.35
N LEU A 562 10.72 -3.96 -20.87
CA LEU A 562 10.69 -5.39 -21.06
C LEU A 562 10.26 -6.05 -19.75
N LYS A 563 9.14 -6.79 -19.75
CA LYS A 563 8.65 -7.53 -18.60
C LYS A 563 9.20 -8.95 -18.62
N LEU A 564 9.68 -9.43 -17.47
CA LEU A 564 10.08 -10.82 -17.31
C LEU A 564 8.83 -11.72 -17.43
N GLN A 565 8.87 -12.66 -18.36
CA GLN A 565 7.80 -13.65 -18.51
C GLN A 565 8.01 -14.83 -17.56
N PRO A 566 6.93 -15.36 -16.96
CA PRO A 566 7.03 -16.65 -16.30
C PRO A 566 7.40 -17.72 -17.34
N PRO A 567 8.14 -18.78 -16.97
CA PRO A 567 8.42 -19.88 -17.89
C PRO A 567 7.09 -20.50 -18.38
N SER A 568 6.84 -20.49 -19.70
CA SER A 568 5.58 -20.97 -20.30
C SER A 568 5.34 -22.47 -20.11
N ASP A 569 6.40 -23.24 -19.81
CA ASP A 569 6.37 -24.69 -19.92
C ASP A 569 6.58 -25.37 -18.54
N GLN A 570 5.46 -25.56 -17.81
CA GLN A 570 5.16 -26.65 -16.86
C GLN A 570 6.11 -27.06 -15.71
N LEU A 571 7.21 -26.35 -15.43
CA LEU A 571 7.94 -26.55 -14.17
C LEU A 571 8.10 -25.22 -13.44
N PRO A 572 7.47 -25.02 -12.26
CA PRO A 572 7.20 -23.68 -11.75
C PRO A 572 8.40 -23.03 -11.04
N ALA A 573 9.62 -23.47 -11.33
CA ALA A 573 10.82 -22.78 -10.89
C ALA A 573 11.02 -21.51 -11.72
N MET A 574 10.30 -20.44 -11.37
CA MET A 574 10.75 -19.09 -11.70
C MET A 574 12.24 -18.98 -11.31
N GLY A 575 13.05 -18.28 -12.10
CA GLY A 575 14.49 -18.11 -11.82
C GLY A 575 14.80 -17.46 -10.47
N TRP A 576 13.77 -16.98 -9.76
CA TRP A 576 13.83 -16.54 -8.38
C TRP A 576 14.20 -17.66 -7.43
N ARG A 577 15.32 -17.49 -6.75
CA ARG A 577 15.80 -18.40 -5.69
C ARG A 577 15.58 -17.74 -4.34
N THR A 578 15.14 -18.53 -3.36
CA THR A 578 14.91 -18.07 -1.97
C THR A 578 15.87 -18.74 -1.00
N ALA A 579 16.14 -18.07 0.11
CA ALA A 579 16.87 -18.62 1.25
C ALA A 579 16.06 -19.63 2.09
N HIS A 580 14.75 -19.77 1.85
CA HIS A 580 13.89 -20.59 2.70
C HIS A 580 13.95 -22.09 2.39
N TYR A 581 14.09 -22.91 3.43
CA TYR A 581 14.62 -24.27 3.37
C TYR A 581 13.60 -25.40 3.14
N SER A 582 12.31 -25.12 2.90
CA SER A 582 11.31 -26.20 3.11
C SER A 582 10.03 -26.16 2.29
N SER A 583 9.88 -25.31 1.28
CA SER A 583 8.71 -25.41 0.40
C SER A 583 9.09 -26.07 -0.91
N THR A 584 8.66 -27.32 -1.07
CA THR A 584 8.54 -28.05 -2.34
C THR A 584 7.63 -27.36 -3.37
N LEU A 585 7.10 -26.18 -3.03
CA LEU A 585 6.29 -25.36 -3.91
C LEU A 585 7.13 -24.18 -4.40
N PRO A 586 7.40 -24.13 -5.71
CA PRO A 586 8.20 -23.07 -6.31
C PRO A 586 7.31 -21.83 -6.50
N PHE A 587 7.19 -21.06 -5.42
CA PHE A 587 6.53 -19.77 -5.48
C PHE A 587 7.56 -18.71 -5.88
N GLY A 588 7.23 -17.93 -6.91
CA GLY A 588 7.98 -16.72 -7.22
C GLY A 588 7.85 -15.67 -6.12
N ILE A 589 8.64 -14.61 -6.24
CA ILE A 589 8.61 -13.48 -5.32
C ILE A 589 7.20 -12.85 -5.27
N THR A 590 6.73 -12.54 -4.07
CA THR A 590 5.39 -11.98 -3.82
C THR A 590 5.31 -10.48 -4.08
N ASN A 591 4.09 -9.97 -4.31
CA ASN A 591 3.76 -8.54 -4.43
C ASN A 591 4.30 -7.76 -3.24
N ARG A 592 5.06 -6.70 -3.50
CA ARG A 592 5.68 -5.91 -2.44
C ARG A 592 6.07 -4.49 -2.84
N LEU A 593 6.05 -3.62 -1.84
CA LEU A 593 6.59 -2.27 -1.89
C LEU A 593 7.52 -2.03 -0.68
N GLU A 594 8.26 -0.92 -0.68
CA GLU A 594 9.19 -0.50 0.40
C GLU A 594 10.26 -1.55 0.72
N HIS A 595 10.60 -2.37 -0.27
CA HIS A 595 11.72 -3.29 -0.23
C HIS A 595 12.99 -2.59 -0.75
N SER A 596 14.15 -3.18 -0.50
CA SER A 596 15.39 -2.76 -1.14
C SER A 596 15.87 -3.84 -2.11
N ALA A 597 16.63 -3.41 -3.11
CA ALA A 597 17.34 -4.32 -3.99
C ALA A 597 18.75 -3.84 -4.27
N ILE A 598 19.64 -4.77 -4.54
CA ILE A 598 21.01 -4.52 -4.98
C ILE A 598 21.34 -5.41 -6.18
N LEU A 599 22.40 -5.06 -6.90
CA LEU A 599 23.01 -5.90 -7.93
C LEU A 599 24.41 -6.31 -7.47
N ASP A 600 24.72 -7.60 -7.54
CA ASP A 600 26.10 -8.06 -7.34
C ASP A 600 26.96 -7.83 -8.60
N ARG A 601 28.27 -8.06 -8.50
CA ARG A 601 29.17 -7.92 -9.66
C ARG A 601 28.89 -8.88 -10.81
N PHE A 602 28.12 -9.95 -10.58
CA PHE A 602 27.81 -10.98 -11.56
C PHE A 602 26.48 -10.72 -12.26
N GLY A 603 25.82 -9.59 -11.98
CA GLY A 603 24.53 -9.25 -12.56
C GLY A 603 23.35 -9.97 -11.90
N SER A 604 23.52 -10.50 -10.69
CA SER A 604 22.43 -11.08 -9.91
C SER A 604 21.76 -10.02 -9.06
N MET A 605 20.45 -9.87 -9.20
CA MET A 605 19.62 -8.99 -8.40
C MET A 605 19.24 -9.69 -7.09
N TYR A 606 19.44 -9.02 -5.96
CA TYR A 606 18.95 -9.48 -4.65
C TYR A 606 17.88 -8.53 -4.15
N VAL A 607 16.76 -9.09 -3.68
CA VAL A 607 15.62 -8.34 -3.13
C VAL A 607 15.38 -8.77 -1.69
N TRP A 608 15.34 -7.81 -0.78
CA TRP A 608 15.09 -8.04 0.64
C TRP A 608 13.97 -7.15 1.18
N GLY A 609 13.23 -7.69 2.14
CA GLY A 609 12.30 -6.90 2.93
C GLY A 609 11.04 -6.45 2.19
N GLY A 610 10.51 -5.31 2.64
CA GLY A 610 9.28 -4.70 2.17
C GLY A 610 8.03 -5.26 2.84
N ARG A 611 6.88 -4.89 2.29
CA ARG A 611 5.58 -5.36 2.75
C ARG A 611 4.58 -5.46 1.59
N PHE A 612 3.49 -6.16 1.86
CA PHE A 612 2.28 -6.09 1.06
C PHE A 612 1.25 -5.24 1.81
N GLN A 613 0.52 -5.81 2.77
CA GLN A 613 -0.23 -5.06 3.77
C GLN A 613 0.62 -4.88 5.03
N SER A 614 1.25 -5.98 5.48
CA SER A 614 2.16 -6.00 6.63
C SER A 614 3.52 -6.58 6.31
N VAL A 615 4.51 -6.33 7.19
CA VAL A 615 5.84 -6.93 7.03
C VAL A 615 5.82 -8.43 7.30
N ARG A 616 4.80 -8.96 7.98
CA ARG A 616 4.69 -10.39 8.31
C ARG A 616 4.25 -11.26 7.14
N GLN A 617 3.52 -10.68 6.18
CA GLN A 617 3.05 -11.37 4.97
C GLN A 617 4.17 -11.66 3.98
N ILE A 618 5.33 -11.02 4.17
CA ILE A 618 6.47 -11.14 3.29
C ILE A 618 7.65 -11.68 4.07
N SER A 619 8.36 -12.61 3.46
CA SER A 619 9.64 -13.05 3.97
C SER A 619 10.54 -13.49 2.82
N GLY A 620 11.83 -13.53 3.09
CA GLY A 620 12.82 -14.10 2.17
C GLY A 620 13.83 -13.07 1.70
N LEU A 621 15.07 -13.51 1.56
CA LEU A 621 16.01 -12.93 0.62
C LEU A 621 15.79 -13.67 -0.70
N TRP A 622 15.57 -12.89 -1.75
CA TRP A 622 15.29 -13.40 -3.08
C TRP A 622 16.44 -13.01 -3.99
N ARG A 623 16.87 -13.95 -4.84
CA ARG A 623 17.90 -13.71 -5.85
C ARG A 623 17.37 -14.06 -7.23
N LEU A 624 17.71 -13.26 -8.23
CA LEU A 624 17.51 -13.55 -9.64
C LEU A 624 18.78 -13.23 -10.42
N ASP A 625 19.29 -14.19 -11.19
CA ASP A 625 20.44 -13.98 -12.08
C ASP A 625 19.96 -13.23 -13.32
N LEU A 626 20.08 -11.89 -13.31
CA LEU A 626 19.36 -11.02 -14.24
C LEU A 626 20.17 -10.64 -15.48
N PHE A 627 21.43 -10.27 -15.30
CA PHE A 627 22.34 -9.85 -16.36
C PHE A 627 23.46 -10.86 -16.62
N ASN A 628 23.25 -12.11 -16.17
CA ASN A 628 24.17 -13.20 -16.44
C ASN A 628 23.96 -13.72 -17.88
N GLU A 629 25.04 -13.92 -18.63
CA GLU A 629 25.00 -14.47 -19.99
C GLU A 629 24.34 -15.86 -20.05
N ASP A 630 24.46 -16.64 -18.98
CA ASP A 630 23.87 -17.97 -18.86
C ASP A 630 22.39 -17.95 -18.41
N SER A 631 21.83 -16.76 -18.17
CA SER A 631 20.45 -16.64 -17.71
C SER A 631 19.47 -16.94 -18.86
N ASN A 632 18.68 -18.01 -18.71
CA ASN A 632 17.60 -18.35 -19.65
C ASN A 632 16.32 -17.54 -19.41
N LEU A 633 16.46 -16.27 -18.99
CA LEU A 633 15.32 -15.41 -18.72
C LEU A 633 14.71 -14.93 -20.03
N ARG A 634 13.37 -15.01 -20.12
CA ARG A 634 12.63 -14.52 -21.28
C ARG A 634 11.98 -13.20 -20.95
N PHE A 635 12.17 -12.24 -21.84
CA PHE A 635 11.63 -10.90 -21.72
C PHE A 635 10.75 -10.61 -22.92
N GLU A 636 9.62 -9.95 -22.66
CA GLU A 636 8.71 -9.46 -23.68
C GLU A 636 8.41 -7.98 -23.44
N ILE A 637 7.90 -7.29 -24.45
CA ILE A 637 7.46 -5.90 -24.28
C ILE A 637 6.38 -5.87 -23.20
N ALA A 638 6.59 -5.06 -22.17
CA ALA A 638 5.66 -4.93 -21.07
C ALA A 638 4.31 -4.41 -21.61
N PRO A 639 3.19 -5.08 -21.30
CA PRO A 639 1.88 -4.51 -21.56
C PRO A 639 1.65 -3.32 -20.61
N PRO A 640 0.68 -2.43 -20.90
CA PRO A 640 0.18 -1.50 -19.89
C PRO A 640 -0.18 -2.25 -18.61
N ASP A 641 -0.16 -1.61 -17.44
CA ASP A 641 -0.43 -2.25 -16.14
C ASP A 641 -1.86 -2.84 -16.02
N GLY A 642 -2.69 -2.73 -17.07
CA GLY A 642 -4.06 -3.25 -17.12
C GLY A 642 -5.04 -2.47 -16.26
N LEU A 643 -4.61 -1.33 -15.69
CA LEU A 643 -5.42 -0.50 -14.82
C LEU A 643 -6.57 0.15 -15.59
N GLU A 644 -6.29 0.65 -16.80
CA GLU A 644 -7.32 1.18 -17.70
C GLU A 644 -8.34 0.09 -18.04
N GLU A 645 -7.89 -1.15 -18.32
CA GLU A 645 -8.81 -2.27 -18.57
C GLU A 645 -9.64 -2.62 -17.33
N TYR A 646 -9.04 -2.60 -16.14
CA TYR A 646 -9.75 -2.82 -14.88
C TYR A 646 -10.79 -1.72 -14.62
N GLU A 647 -10.46 -0.46 -14.89
CA GLU A 647 -11.37 0.67 -14.75
C GLU A 647 -12.52 0.59 -15.76
N GLU A 648 -12.23 0.25 -17.02
CA GLU A 648 -13.26 0.00 -18.03
C GLU A 648 -14.18 -1.16 -17.64
N GLN A 649 -13.62 -2.25 -17.08
CA GLN A 649 -14.42 -3.38 -16.57
C GLN A 649 -15.27 -2.98 -15.37
N LEU A 650 -14.73 -2.16 -14.46
CA LEU A 650 -15.46 -1.66 -13.30
C LEU A 650 -16.56 -0.68 -13.72
N GLU A 651 -16.30 0.18 -14.70
CA GLU A 651 -17.29 1.08 -15.30
C GLU A 651 -18.41 0.28 -16.00
N ALA A 652 -18.04 -0.75 -16.75
CA ALA A 652 -18.99 -1.65 -17.39
C ALA A 652 -19.85 -2.38 -16.34
N LEU A 653 -19.25 -2.84 -15.24
CA LEU A 653 -19.97 -3.46 -14.13
C LEU A 653 -20.93 -2.48 -13.44
N HIS A 654 -20.49 -1.24 -13.15
CA HIS A 654 -21.34 -0.22 -12.55
C HIS A 654 -22.50 0.15 -13.48
N THR A 655 -22.24 0.30 -14.77
CA THR A 655 -23.26 0.56 -15.79
C THR A 655 -24.25 -0.59 -15.87
N PHE A 656 -23.77 -1.84 -15.83
CA PHE A 656 -24.61 -3.02 -15.80
C PHE A 656 -25.51 -3.05 -14.56
N ILE A 657 -24.97 -2.83 -13.35
CA ILE A 657 -25.75 -2.78 -12.10
C ILE A 657 -26.81 -1.66 -12.17
N ALA A 658 -26.44 -0.46 -12.62
CA ALA A 658 -27.36 0.66 -12.77
C ALA A 658 -28.51 0.34 -13.76
N THR A 659 -28.20 -0.30 -14.89
CA THR A 659 -29.23 -0.73 -15.86
C THR A 659 -30.15 -1.79 -15.29
N MET A 660 -29.63 -2.76 -14.51
CA MET A 660 -30.46 -3.76 -13.84
C MET A 660 -31.41 -3.13 -12.81
N ILE A 661 -30.92 -2.17 -12.03
CA ILE A 661 -31.74 -1.42 -11.07
C ILE A 661 -32.84 -0.65 -11.81
N PHE A 662 -32.51 0.07 -12.88
CA PHE A 662 -33.49 0.82 -13.66
C PHE A 662 -34.53 -0.09 -14.33
N LEU A 663 -34.10 -1.23 -14.89
CA LEU A 663 -35.01 -2.25 -15.44
C LEU A 663 -35.92 -2.82 -14.35
N SER A 664 -35.41 -3.08 -13.15
CA SER A 664 -36.22 -3.58 -12.04
C SER A 664 -37.26 -2.55 -11.57
N LEU A 665 -36.90 -1.26 -11.53
CA LEU A 665 -37.80 -0.18 -11.15
C LEU A 665 -38.88 0.07 -12.20
N THR A 666 -38.51 0.06 -13.49
CA THR A 666 -39.46 0.21 -14.59
C THR A 666 -40.42 -0.97 -14.68
N LEU A 667 -39.93 -2.21 -14.54
CA LEU A 667 -40.79 -3.40 -14.45
C LEU A 667 -41.73 -3.32 -13.24
N SER A 668 -41.22 -2.93 -12.07
CA SER A 668 -42.03 -2.77 -10.86
C SER A 668 -43.11 -1.70 -11.04
N MET A 669 -42.79 -0.58 -11.68
CA MET A 669 -43.74 0.48 -12.01
C MET A 669 -44.80 0.01 -13.00
N LEU A 670 -44.41 -0.71 -14.05
CA LEU A 670 -45.33 -1.30 -15.03
C LEU A 670 -46.29 -2.32 -14.37
N PHE A 671 -45.77 -3.21 -13.53
CA PHE A 671 -46.60 -4.14 -12.76
C PHE A 671 -47.50 -3.42 -11.77
N GLY A 672 -47.03 -2.34 -11.16
CA GLY A 672 -47.83 -1.45 -10.31
C GLY A 672 -49.00 -0.82 -11.07
N MET A 673 -48.74 -0.26 -12.25
CA MET A 673 -49.76 0.33 -13.12
C MET A 673 -50.76 -0.71 -13.63
N MET A 674 -50.30 -1.90 -14.03
CA MET A 674 -51.19 -3.00 -14.46
C MET A 674 -52.13 -3.45 -13.33
N ARG A 675 -51.64 -3.51 -12.09
CA ARG A 675 -52.48 -3.80 -10.93
C ARG A 675 -53.51 -2.70 -10.66
N GLN A 676 -53.15 -1.43 -10.83
CA GLN A 676 -54.09 -0.31 -10.71
C GLN A 676 -55.17 -0.33 -11.80
N GLN A 677 -54.80 -0.56 -13.06
CA GLN A 677 -55.76 -0.65 -14.16
C GLN A 677 -56.71 -1.85 -14.04
N GLY A 678 -56.25 -2.98 -13.49
CA GLY A 678 -57.11 -4.11 -13.15
C GLY A 678 -58.18 -3.76 -12.12
N SER A 679 -57.84 -2.90 -11.14
CA SER A 679 -58.78 -2.43 -10.13
C SER A 679 -59.81 -1.44 -10.69
N ASP A 680 -59.43 -0.60 -11.64
CA ASP A 680 -60.34 0.43 -12.16
C ASP A 680 -61.36 -0.15 -13.14
N ASN A 681 -61.00 -1.20 -13.89
CA ASN A 681 -61.88 -1.77 -14.91
C ASN A 681 -63.02 -2.65 -14.32
N GLU A 682 -62.94 -3.05 -13.05
CA GLU A 682 -64.02 -3.73 -12.33
C GLU A 682 -65.06 -2.77 -11.75
N THR A 683 -64.86 -1.44 -11.80
CA THR A 683 -65.80 -0.48 -11.21
C THR A 683 -67.03 -0.15 -12.07
N ASN A 684 -67.08 -0.60 -13.33
CA ASN A 684 -68.20 -0.31 -14.24
C ASN A 684 -69.06 -1.53 -14.63
N ALA A 685 -68.71 -2.74 -14.22
CA ALA A 685 -69.51 -3.94 -14.44
C ALA A 685 -70.02 -4.50 -13.11
N GLU A 686 -71.27 -4.16 -12.79
CA GLU A 686 -72.12 -4.81 -11.80
C GLU A 686 -71.63 -4.85 -10.34
N ARG A 687 -72.25 -3.95 -9.55
CA ARG A 687 -72.72 -4.19 -8.18
C ARG A 687 -72.94 -5.68 -7.88
N SER A 688 -71.91 -6.36 -7.42
CA SER A 688 -72.04 -7.64 -6.75
C SER A 688 -70.97 -7.73 -5.67
N HIS A 689 -71.46 -8.00 -4.47
CA HIS A 689 -70.75 -7.90 -3.21
C HIS A 689 -69.59 -8.89 -3.14
N LEU A 690 -68.37 -8.44 -3.45
CA LEU A 690 -67.17 -9.10 -2.97
C LEU A 690 -66.35 -8.12 -2.13
N PRO A 691 -65.88 -8.56 -0.94
CA PRO A 691 -65.26 -7.67 0.03
C PRO A 691 -63.91 -7.21 -0.49
N SER A 692 -63.89 -5.99 -1.01
CA SER A 692 -62.70 -5.19 -1.22
C SER A 692 -61.80 -5.35 0.01
N ARG A 693 -60.56 -5.84 -0.19
CA ARG A 693 -59.50 -5.91 0.82
C ARG A 693 -59.04 -4.49 1.21
N ARG A 694 -59.98 -3.65 1.67
CA ARG A 694 -59.65 -2.50 2.48
C ARG A 694 -59.02 -3.06 3.76
N GLY A 695 -57.91 -2.46 4.17
CA GLY A 695 -57.37 -2.70 5.50
C GLY A 695 -58.46 -2.53 6.56
N LEU A 696 -58.20 -3.04 7.77
CA LEU A 696 -59.11 -2.89 8.90
C LEU A 696 -59.67 -1.47 8.95
N SER A 697 -60.99 -1.34 9.12
CA SER A 697 -61.58 -0.03 9.35
C SER A 697 -60.94 0.60 10.59
N ARG A 698 -60.76 1.93 10.60
CA ARG A 698 -60.17 2.65 11.74
C ARG A 698 -60.84 2.26 13.07
N GLN A 699 -62.16 2.06 13.05
CA GLN A 699 -62.95 1.58 14.18
C GLN A 699 -62.52 0.18 14.68
N ALA A 700 -62.19 -0.76 13.79
CA ALA A 700 -61.72 -2.09 14.18
C ALA A 700 -60.30 -2.03 14.75
N ILE A 701 -59.44 -1.16 14.21
CA ILE A 701 -58.10 -0.92 14.77
C ILE A 701 -58.23 -0.31 16.16
N ASP A 702 -59.06 0.72 16.31
CA ASP A 702 -59.30 1.40 17.58
C ASP A 702 -59.91 0.49 18.65
N SER A 703 -60.56 -0.60 18.26
CA SER A 703 -61.09 -1.62 19.18
C SER A 703 -60.06 -2.64 19.68
N LEU A 704 -58.86 -2.68 19.11
CA LEU A 704 -57.80 -3.58 19.58
C LEU A 704 -57.25 -3.09 20.93
N PRO A 705 -56.98 -4.01 21.87
CA PRO A 705 -56.45 -3.66 23.19
C PRO A 705 -55.12 -2.93 23.05
N LEU A 706 -55.03 -1.77 23.71
CA LEU A 706 -53.81 -1.01 23.86
C LEU A 706 -53.10 -1.48 25.12
N LYS A 707 -51.82 -1.84 24.99
CA LYS A 707 -50.91 -2.12 26.10
C LYS A 707 -49.91 -0.96 26.17
N ARG A 708 -49.56 -0.52 27.37
CA ARG A 708 -48.40 0.37 27.53
C ARG A 708 -47.14 -0.49 27.56
N TYR A 709 -46.20 -0.18 26.69
CA TYR A 709 -44.90 -0.83 26.68
C TYR A 709 -44.18 -0.54 28.00
N SER A 710 -43.65 -1.59 28.63
CA SER A 710 -42.79 -1.51 29.80
C SER A 710 -41.62 -2.45 29.56
N PRO A 711 -40.37 -1.95 29.51
CA PRO A 711 -39.20 -2.72 29.11
C PRO A 711 -38.78 -3.81 30.12
N LEU A 712 -39.47 -3.95 31.24
CA LEU A 712 -39.09 -4.82 32.35
C LEU A 712 -40.26 -5.70 32.80
N GLY A 713 -40.46 -6.82 32.09
CA GLY A 713 -41.30 -7.92 32.55
C GLY A 713 -40.67 -8.71 33.71
N GLY A 714 -40.27 -8.04 34.78
CA GLY A 714 -39.84 -8.65 36.04
C GLY A 714 -41.02 -8.67 37.01
N THR A 715 -41.72 -9.81 37.11
CA THR A 715 -42.72 -10.01 38.17
C THR A 715 -42.00 -10.50 39.43
N GLU A 716 -41.61 -9.58 40.30
CA GLU A 716 -41.42 -9.89 41.72
C GLU A 716 -42.81 -9.95 42.36
N ASP A 717 -43.35 -11.16 42.50
CA ASP A 717 -44.21 -11.61 43.62
C ASP A 717 -44.74 -13.03 43.32
N GLY A 718 -44.29 -14.00 44.12
CA GLY A 718 -44.64 -15.41 43.98
C GLY A 718 -45.91 -15.81 44.73
N ASP A 719 -46.60 -16.84 44.21
CA ASP A 719 -47.15 -17.93 45.03
C ASP A 719 -47.42 -19.18 44.17
N VAL A 720 -47.31 -20.33 44.82
CA VAL A 720 -47.19 -21.71 44.34
C VAL A 720 -48.45 -22.25 43.66
N VAL A 721 -48.31 -22.84 42.45
CA VAL A 721 -48.85 -24.19 42.12
C VAL A 721 -48.04 -24.82 40.98
N GLU A 722 -47.43 -25.97 41.25
CA GLU A 722 -46.90 -26.88 40.23
C GLU A 722 -48.05 -27.44 39.39
N ASP A 723 -47.98 -27.31 38.06
CA ASP A 723 -48.39 -28.40 37.17
C ASP A 723 -47.80 -28.26 35.76
N VAL A 724 -47.46 -29.43 35.24
CA VAL A 724 -46.58 -29.74 34.11
C VAL A 724 -47.22 -29.43 32.75
N SER A 725 -46.47 -28.82 31.81
CA SER A 725 -46.27 -29.33 30.42
C SER A 725 -45.58 -28.33 29.46
N LEU A 726 -44.27 -28.56 29.25
CA LEU A 726 -43.56 -28.79 27.99
C LEU A 726 -43.73 -27.86 26.76
N SER A 727 -42.56 -27.34 26.36
CA SER A 727 -42.01 -27.18 24.98
C SER A 727 -42.24 -25.88 24.20
N ARG A 728 -41.24 -24.98 24.24
CA ARG A 728 -40.48 -24.55 23.04
C ARG A 728 -39.19 -23.81 23.43
N GLU A 729 -38.26 -24.52 24.05
CA GLU A 729 -36.85 -24.13 24.09
C GLU A 729 -36.12 -24.94 23.00
N ASN A 730 -35.60 -24.24 22.00
CA ASN A 730 -34.38 -24.64 21.32
C ASN A 730 -33.81 -23.45 20.55
N SER A 731 -32.58 -23.10 20.93
CA SER A 731 -31.53 -22.48 20.12
C SER A 731 -31.59 -20.97 19.87
N ARG A 732 -31.15 -20.17 20.86
CA ARG A 732 -30.45 -18.90 20.57
C ARG A 732 -29.52 -18.49 21.73
N GLU A 733 -28.41 -19.20 21.87
CA GLU A 733 -27.23 -18.69 22.58
C GLU A 733 -26.34 -17.99 21.56
N GLY A 734 -26.02 -16.71 21.75
CA GLY A 734 -25.01 -16.02 20.95
C GLY A 734 -25.18 -14.52 20.82
N LEU A 735 -24.41 -13.80 21.65
CA LEU A 735 -24.11 -12.36 21.62
C LEU A 735 -25.23 -11.42 22.10
N GLY A 736 -25.00 -10.85 23.28
CA GLY A 736 -25.81 -9.82 23.93
C GLY A 736 -25.80 -8.49 23.20
N LEU A 737 -26.35 -8.48 21.98
CA LEU A 737 -27.07 -7.32 21.49
C LEU A 737 -28.43 -7.39 22.18
N GLU A 738 -28.66 -6.49 23.14
CA GLU A 738 -30.01 -6.27 23.67
C GLU A 738 -30.93 -6.12 22.46
N GLU A 739 -31.83 -7.09 22.26
CA GLU A 739 -32.79 -7.07 21.17
C GLU A 739 -33.73 -5.90 21.49
N THR A 740 -33.39 -4.69 21.00
CA THR A 740 -34.15 -3.49 21.30
C THR A 740 -35.53 -3.66 20.70
N ASP A 741 -36.54 -3.77 21.58
CA ASP A 741 -37.94 -3.85 21.17
C ASP A 741 -38.30 -2.56 20.40
N CYS A 742 -38.28 -2.64 19.07
CA CYS A 742 -38.62 -1.56 18.17
C CYS A 742 -39.80 -1.96 17.28
N CYS A 743 -40.61 -0.97 16.89
CA CYS A 743 -41.75 -1.20 16.02
C CYS A 743 -41.26 -1.68 14.63
N PRO A 744 -41.68 -2.85 14.12
CA PRO A 744 -41.18 -3.37 12.84
C PRO A 744 -41.56 -2.53 11.61
N ILE A 745 -42.47 -1.55 11.78
CA ILE A 745 -42.98 -0.72 10.69
C ILE A 745 -42.21 0.59 10.60
N CYS A 746 -42.11 1.33 11.70
CA CYS A 746 -41.43 2.63 11.72
C CYS A 746 -39.98 2.55 12.18
N LEU A 747 -39.53 1.38 12.65
CA LEU A 747 -38.19 1.14 13.21
C LEU A 747 -37.85 2.07 14.39
N VAL A 748 -38.88 2.59 15.07
CA VAL A 748 -38.74 3.40 16.28
C VAL A 748 -38.72 2.48 17.50
N GLU A 749 -37.70 2.64 18.35
CA GLU A 749 -37.60 1.95 19.64
C GLU A 749 -38.78 2.32 20.55
N TYR A 750 -39.37 1.33 21.22
CA TYR A 750 -40.45 1.62 22.14
C TYR A 750 -39.91 2.32 23.38
N GLN A 751 -40.44 3.52 23.64
CA GLN A 751 -40.22 4.21 24.90
C GLN A 751 -41.14 3.66 25.99
N GLU A 752 -40.66 3.66 27.23
CA GLU A 752 -41.49 3.29 28.37
C GLU A 752 -42.76 4.15 28.42
N GLY A 753 -43.92 3.49 28.47
CA GLY A 753 -45.23 4.14 28.42
C GLY A 753 -45.79 4.36 27.02
N SER A 754 -45.07 4.03 25.95
CA SER A 754 -45.61 4.03 24.58
C SER A 754 -46.82 3.12 24.47
N GLU A 755 -47.86 3.59 23.78
CA GLU A 755 -49.08 2.81 23.53
C GLU A 755 -48.86 1.88 22.35
N ILE A 756 -48.68 0.60 22.63
CA ILE A 756 -48.51 -0.45 21.62
C ILE A 756 -49.81 -1.25 21.47
N ARG A 757 -50.09 -1.71 20.25
CA ARG A 757 -51.20 -2.62 19.95
C ARG A 757 -50.65 -4.01 19.66
N THR A 758 -51.16 -5.01 20.38
CA THR A 758 -50.91 -6.41 20.07
C THR A 758 -51.99 -6.90 19.11
N LEU A 759 -51.60 -7.27 17.89
CA LEU A 759 -52.53 -7.84 16.92
C LEU A 759 -52.91 -9.28 17.31
N PRO A 760 -54.05 -9.84 16.83
CA PRO A 760 -54.46 -11.21 17.16
C PRO A 760 -53.45 -12.31 16.77
N CYS A 761 -52.47 -11.98 15.93
CA CYS A 761 -51.35 -12.85 15.57
C CYS A 761 -50.17 -12.80 16.56
N GLY A 762 -50.27 -12.02 17.65
CA GLY A 762 -49.26 -11.92 18.71
C GLY A 762 -48.12 -10.94 18.45
N HIS A 763 -48.18 -10.13 17.38
CA HIS A 763 -47.14 -9.13 17.08
C HIS A 763 -47.54 -7.74 17.58
N ASP A 764 -46.57 -7.00 18.13
CA ASP A 764 -46.74 -5.66 18.70
C ASP A 764 -46.30 -4.57 17.71
N PHE A 765 -47.07 -3.47 17.65
CA PHE A 765 -46.82 -2.32 16.79
C PHE A 765 -47.22 -1.01 17.48
N ASP A 766 -46.66 0.11 17.03
CA ASP A 766 -47.10 1.44 17.42
C ASP A 766 -48.57 1.69 16.99
N LYS A 767 -49.31 2.49 17.78
CA LYS A 767 -50.77 2.65 17.69
C LYS A 767 -51.29 3.18 16.35
N ASP A 768 -50.42 3.80 15.54
CA ASP A 768 -50.76 4.49 14.30
C ASP A 768 -50.76 3.57 13.06
N HIS A 769 -50.45 2.28 13.22
CA HIS A 769 -50.38 1.33 12.10
C HIS A 769 -51.59 0.39 12.01
N SER A 770 -52.05 0.13 10.77
CA SER A 770 -53.32 -0.55 10.48
C SER A 770 -53.20 -2.01 9.98
N SER A 771 -51.98 -2.56 9.88
CA SER A 771 -51.73 -3.89 9.31
C SER A 771 -50.47 -4.54 9.86
N CYS A 772 -50.52 -5.84 10.17
CA CYS A 772 -49.33 -6.64 10.51
C CYS A 772 -48.47 -6.87 9.26
N PRO A 773 -47.24 -6.32 9.17
CA PRO A 773 -46.33 -6.60 8.07
C PRO A 773 -45.74 -8.01 8.19
N THR A 774 -45.57 -8.49 9.43
CA THR A 774 -44.80 -9.70 9.75
C THR A 774 -45.49 -10.97 9.27
N CYS A 775 -46.78 -11.15 9.57
CA CYS A 775 -47.50 -12.37 9.18
C CYS A 775 -48.51 -12.17 8.05
N ARG A 776 -48.77 -10.92 7.61
CA ARG A 776 -49.73 -10.54 6.56
C ARG A 776 -51.15 -11.12 6.75
N GLN A 777 -51.52 -11.60 7.93
CA GLN A 777 -52.86 -12.14 8.19
C GLN A 777 -53.91 -11.01 8.15
N SER A 778 -54.97 -11.20 7.37
CA SER A 778 -56.08 -10.24 7.35
C SER A 778 -56.92 -10.40 8.62
N ILE A 779 -56.82 -9.42 9.51
CA ILE A 779 -57.67 -9.39 10.72
C ILE A 779 -59.08 -9.05 10.24
N THR A 780 -60.02 -9.98 10.39
CA THR A 780 -61.44 -9.73 10.18
C THR A 780 -62.13 -9.64 11.54
N ILE A 781 -63.16 -8.80 11.67
CA ILE A 781 -63.89 -8.58 12.94
C ILE A 781 -64.44 -9.90 13.53
N ALA A 782 -64.65 -10.92 12.69
CA ALA A 782 -65.06 -12.25 13.12
C ALA A 782 -64.03 -12.98 14.01
N THR A 783 -62.73 -12.65 13.93
CA THR A 783 -61.67 -13.31 14.72
C THR A 783 -61.65 -12.80 16.17
N ILE A 784 -61.98 -11.53 16.41
CA ILE A 784 -61.98 -10.91 17.75
C ILE A 784 -63.13 -11.45 18.62
N SER A 785 -64.25 -11.84 18.00
CA SER A 785 -65.42 -12.37 18.71
C SER A 785 -65.32 -13.86 19.12
N ARG A 786 -64.32 -14.61 18.63
CA ARG A 786 -64.24 -16.08 18.84
C ARG A 786 -63.28 -16.53 19.94
N GLN A 787 -62.39 -15.68 20.45
CA GLN A 787 -61.46 -16.05 21.53
C GLN A 787 -62.06 -15.99 22.95
N GLY A 788 -63.34 -15.63 23.09
CA GLY A 788 -64.05 -15.61 24.38
C GLY A 788 -64.73 -16.92 24.80
N SER A 789 -64.62 -18.02 24.04
CA SER A 789 -65.40 -19.22 24.33
C SER A 789 -64.75 -20.54 23.89
N SER A 790 -64.46 -21.35 24.90
CA SER A 790 -64.40 -22.82 24.95
C SER A 790 -63.40 -23.59 24.08
N ILE A 791 -62.50 -24.26 24.80
CA ILE A 791 -61.85 -25.53 24.49
C ILE A 791 -62.87 -26.55 23.99
N SER A 792 -62.62 -27.14 22.80
CA SER A 792 -63.07 -28.49 22.49
C SER A 792 -62.19 -29.10 21.40
N ASN A 793 -61.54 -30.21 21.76
CA ASN A 793 -60.82 -31.11 20.90
C ASN A 793 -61.72 -31.63 19.78
N ASN A 794 -61.24 -31.60 18.54
CA ASN A 794 -61.52 -32.67 17.59
C ASN A 794 -60.44 -32.72 16.51
N SER A 795 -59.72 -33.83 16.53
CA SER A 795 -58.81 -34.30 15.50
C SER A 795 -59.59 -34.81 14.29
N THR A 796 -59.34 -34.25 13.12
CA THR A 796 -59.64 -34.90 11.84
C THR A 796 -58.42 -34.80 10.95
N SER A 797 -57.83 -35.96 10.70
CA SER A 797 -56.70 -36.23 9.81
C SER A 797 -57.05 -35.89 8.37
N TRP A 798 -56.21 -35.07 7.73
CA TRP A 798 -56.10 -34.99 6.28
C TRP A 798 -54.64 -35.28 5.92
N GLY A 799 -54.42 -36.38 5.22
CA GLY A 799 -53.12 -36.88 4.83
C GLY A 799 -52.47 -36.01 3.76
N PHE A 800 -51.21 -35.65 3.98
CA PHE A 800 -50.32 -35.14 2.95
C PHE A 800 -49.66 -36.32 2.24
N SER A 801 -49.84 -36.38 0.92
CA SER A 801 -49.02 -37.17 0.00
C SER A 801 -47.62 -36.56 -0.09
N THR A 802 -46.63 -37.44 0.00
CA THR A 802 -45.19 -37.17 -0.01
C THR A 802 -44.66 -36.58 -1.31
N GLU A 803 -43.71 -35.65 -1.18
CA GLU A 803 -42.81 -35.17 -2.23
C GLU A 803 -41.86 -36.29 -2.68
N GLU A 804 -42.07 -36.82 -3.88
CA GLU A 804 -41.06 -37.64 -4.56
C GLU A 804 -41.34 -37.70 -6.07
N ASP A 805 -41.19 -36.58 -6.82
CA ASP A 805 -41.15 -36.66 -8.30
C ASP A 805 -40.65 -35.40 -9.08
N ILE A 806 -39.67 -34.63 -8.58
CA ILE A 806 -39.05 -33.54 -9.36
C ILE A 806 -37.53 -33.50 -9.18
N CYS A 807 -36.83 -34.55 -9.63
CA CYS A 807 -35.37 -34.52 -9.84
C CYS A 807 -34.88 -35.41 -11.00
N LYS A 808 -35.69 -35.59 -12.04
CA LYS A 808 -35.27 -36.24 -13.30
C LYS A 808 -35.88 -35.56 -14.51
N ARG A 809 -35.28 -34.45 -14.95
CA ARG A 809 -35.28 -33.93 -16.33
C ARG A 809 -34.52 -32.61 -16.35
N LEU A 810 -33.23 -32.66 -16.67
CA LEU A 810 -32.47 -31.64 -17.40
C LEU A 810 -31.03 -32.15 -17.56
N SER A 811 -30.88 -33.14 -18.43
CA SER A 811 -29.61 -33.50 -19.07
C SER A 811 -29.99 -33.85 -20.49
N ILE A 812 -29.80 -32.92 -21.43
CA ILE A 812 -29.69 -33.09 -22.90
C ILE A 812 -29.72 -31.69 -23.54
N LEU A 813 -28.68 -31.41 -24.35
CA LEU A 813 -28.43 -30.28 -25.27
C LEU A 813 -27.42 -29.21 -24.82
N SER A 814 -26.14 -29.53 -25.05
CA SER A 814 -25.16 -28.60 -25.65
C SER A 814 -25.41 -28.54 -27.17
N PRO A 815 -25.14 -27.40 -27.81
CA PRO A 815 -23.82 -27.16 -28.41
C PRO A 815 -22.95 -26.23 -27.58
#